data_AF-A0A4R9G0Y0-F1
#
_entry.id   AF-A0A4R9G0Y0-F1
#
_cell.length_a   1.000
_cell.length_b   1.000
_cell.length_c   1.000
_cell.angle_alpha   90.00
_cell.angle_beta   90.00
_cell.angle_gamma   90.00
#
_symmetry.space_group_name_H-M   'P 1'
#
loop_
_entity.id
_entity.type
_entity.pdbx_description
1 polymer ?
#
loop_
_entity_poly.entity_id
_entity_poly.type
_entity_poly.pdbx_seq_one_letter_code
_entity_poly.pdbx_strand_id
1 'polypeptide(L)'
;MLPIGEKARGTTLYRDFKKFIIFISLILSLFGACSHAGTDTSGVAQFSDNTDDYTGVSLFTFLNPYPVVKSFFTGLDPVSFNAALGDSLSEAPRLDNLGTIRAVEAAMLQSRTALQTLSLGLADLIEKFQTSNPTAYSDMQPVFEKIRKYDHPVMRNLIPLSANQLLIEYNTNSTNQITTSIHDTADILIDPGTIDNLHDIEDFLFKSLKLNANFRTGMEDLLGGFFAPSLLTDRSLKNGFISIIYDLGEMMYKAAGFADELTPQTSFKQFIIHAENFFTVNSAGEPTPNEYSTNAAYNSPGGTLHPAELETMLRDLFGVIKALIFPAGEVTVNVLKETAKNAYTLDFMRNSTGSSQTFRDLLQLDGDGKNRQTDIDSRPVSSLESLFIVLTLANNYGFRWNPTGTQTQNNALTDTGSVTTGGELTLGDAMFSMGSIIGSSDNFNFKNITENSRTGGATGNTKVFRDETPDTGPASADVYRIGFNTRVLSILEAPSRGVTLPITDTSTGTAAMNESQFDKVYNKTIPWMLDWIVKVTLEGYGPYYSQKDSGGNPIAPNGNLLQYQPTWKTSQYYIQVIPRTGMTAADRLACDPNPNGTAVTNAATAIETECRIYLGGLQEGATNPATVNPGATKGMYSIPETISAPIQVSTAEEAFYRNLQWLMYEKRFVAILPVRAKLAATVTYEEALFITAIGNGILGMMNLSPNCGPTEDNCTNYNGYWQKKGTPIKTFSGTQNGPWEVMGSDFQDISNVPGDAVFFMEGWGYGLAGDESFQVTAVYSALFPLLIPDPTTAYGMIPPTISQNAGVIKQLGFLGTTDVPSANATPSDTNWNNRNRLTPFIVALAKALGDDAKTPANRAAGNNPYKVFTNLAEIFSRPYLFYGPDTTSVTGNNLPATPSFNQIRTVGISSGIRNGAATPVEYKPSKNYRSLLSVLIEGNALDGSGTETNDRNRMTDGPLDLLSKTDILSGLITFTTNLGDPNKTDARDLIMNGLQFILGETKLWSDCGGQANFYTNCPNQFSIDVAFDWLTVRIADNYDAMPRNNLYDPAWGKIDTLVKRMRDYISQSSGWSLVRSLDFLLDLLLDIQITATDVTNTLDLLSSLLYKDDPAPPGYVRTYTISDILTTSLPPVLDAMAPYGKNLYATGYQMGKSGGFFSYLENHAYMAPHYSVSDLFDNTKVLLRSNMIQTPFMDNRAFLYSAGTLIGLFGDIYEKGRRFSGEDAFFYDNWNDNQPTSTYWDDLNAIFSLR
;
A
#
# COMPACT_ATOMS: atom_id res chain seq x y z
N MET A 1 -22.29 -18.91 52.65
CA MET A 1 -21.13 -19.82 52.60
C MET A 1 -20.09 -19.12 51.74
N LEU A 2 -19.11 -18.52 52.41
CA LEU A 2 -18.02 -17.68 51.90
C LEU A 2 -16.70 -18.33 52.44
N PRO A 3 -15.49 -17.90 52.05
CA PRO A 3 -14.72 -18.32 50.87
C PRO A 3 -13.22 -18.50 51.25
N ILE A 4 -12.28 -18.26 50.30
CA ILE A 4 -10.83 -17.98 50.47
C ILE A 4 -9.99 -19.26 50.64
N GLY A 5 -8.86 -19.47 49.96
CA GLY A 5 -8.02 -18.67 49.07
C GLY A 5 -6.82 -19.56 48.69
N GLU A 6 -6.33 -19.45 47.47
CA GLU A 6 -5.02 -18.85 47.17
C GLU A 6 -3.79 -19.78 47.31
N LYS A 7 -3.06 -19.86 46.19
CA LYS A 7 -1.58 -19.91 46.06
C LYS A 7 -0.93 -21.25 46.50
N ALA A 8 0.14 -21.74 45.88
CA ALA A 8 1.17 -21.15 45.05
C ALA A 8 1.66 -22.24 44.06
N ARG A 9 1.77 -21.97 42.76
CA ARG A 9 2.86 -21.23 42.11
C ARG A 9 4.24 -21.84 42.30
N GLY A 10 4.73 -22.41 41.19
CA GLY A 10 6.05 -22.10 40.67
C GLY A 10 7.12 -23.14 40.94
N THR A 11 7.78 -23.61 39.88
CA THR A 11 9.17 -23.18 39.54
C THR A 11 9.78 -23.96 38.35
N THR A 12 9.02 -24.36 37.31
CA THR A 12 9.46 -25.34 36.28
C THR A 12 10.13 -24.81 35.00
N LEU A 13 10.68 -23.59 34.99
CA LEU A 13 11.02 -22.95 33.71
C LEU A 13 12.52 -22.73 33.48
N TYR A 14 13.31 -23.24 34.40
CA TYR A 14 14.76 -23.20 34.27
C TYR A 14 15.30 -24.37 33.42
N ARG A 15 14.36 -25.23 33.02
CA ARG A 15 14.57 -26.62 32.68
C ARG A 15 14.67 -26.82 31.18
N ASP A 16 14.32 -25.85 30.35
CA ASP A 16 13.92 -26.16 28.98
C ASP A 16 14.99 -26.04 27.90
N PHE A 17 15.90 -25.06 27.99
CA PHE A 17 17.13 -25.04 27.17
C PHE A 17 18.12 -26.09 27.69
N LYS A 18 18.11 -26.24 29.02
CA LYS A 18 18.61 -27.40 29.71
C LYS A 18 17.97 -28.66 29.12
N LYS A 19 16.65 -28.77 28.87
CA LYS A 19 15.88 -29.95 28.37
C LYS A 19 16.27 -30.45 27.01
N PHE A 20 16.94 -29.71 26.11
CA PHE A 20 17.41 -30.24 24.81
C PHE A 20 18.81 -30.84 24.92
N ILE A 21 19.69 -30.17 25.69
CA ILE A 21 21.00 -30.69 26.11
C ILE A 21 20.83 -31.82 27.15
N ILE A 22 19.81 -31.70 27.99
CA ILE A 22 19.18 -32.69 28.87
C ILE A 22 18.38 -33.64 28.01
N PHE A 23 17.83 -33.39 26.82
CA PHE A 23 17.12 -34.46 26.08
C PHE A 23 18.14 -35.46 25.58
N ILE A 24 19.25 -34.93 25.05
CA ILE A 24 20.44 -35.70 24.72
C ILE A 24 21.02 -36.31 26.01
N SER A 25 21.12 -35.59 27.14
CA SER A 25 21.62 -36.17 28.41
C SER A 25 20.63 -36.97 29.28
N LEU A 26 19.33 -36.97 28.99
CA LEU A 26 18.17 -37.62 29.63
C LEU A 26 17.89 -38.90 28.86
N ILE A 27 17.90 -38.92 27.53
CA ILE A 27 17.93 -40.19 26.78
C ILE A 27 19.18 -41.02 27.15
N LEU A 28 20.27 -40.36 27.55
CA LEU A 28 21.47 -41.01 28.08
C LEU A 28 21.43 -41.40 29.56
N SER A 29 20.45 -40.93 30.32
CA SER A 29 20.31 -41.22 31.75
C SER A 29 18.96 -41.85 32.13
N LEU A 30 18.08 -42.04 31.15
CA LEU A 30 16.80 -42.75 31.20
C LEU A 30 16.94 -44.27 31.27
N PHE A 31 18.18 -44.77 31.35
CA PHE A 31 18.49 -46.17 31.59
C PHE A 31 18.90 -46.46 33.05
N GLY A 32 18.81 -45.47 33.93
CA GLY A 32 19.10 -45.60 35.36
C GLY A 32 17.86 -45.52 36.24
N ALA A 33 17.23 -46.68 36.46
CA ALA A 33 16.39 -47.08 37.60
C ALA A 33 15.08 -46.31 37.92
N CYS A 34 13.96 -47.05 38.01
CA CYS A 34 13.25 -47.24 39.28
C CYS A 34 12.15 -48.30 39.19
N SER A 35 12.06 -49.05 40.28
CA SER A 35 11.59 -50.41 40.46
C SER A 35 10.11 -50.58 40.78
N HIS A 36 9.65 -51.80 40.50
CA HIS A 36 8.36 -52.40 40.87
C HIS A 36 7.98 -52.24 42.35
N ALA A 37 6.67 -52.09 42.57
CA ALA A 37 6.02 -52.41 43.84
C ALA A 37 5.76 -53.92 43.93
N GLY A 38 6.20 -54.53 45.02
CA GLY A 38 6.00 -55.95 45.30
C GLY A 38 6.40 -56.32 46.73
N THR A 39 5.59 -55.89 47.69
CA THR A 39 5.42 -56.47 49.03
C THR A 39 6.68 -56.64 49.91
N ASP A 40 7.18 -55.53 50.45
CA ASP A 40 7.79 -55.54 51.77
C ASP A 40 7.17 -54.42 52.62
N THR A 41 6.30 -54.81 53.55
CA THR A 41 5.50 -53.93 54.40
C THR A 41 6.30 -53.20 55.49
N SER A 42 7.63 -53.18 55.38
CA SER A 42 8.54 -52.54 56.37
C SER A 42 9.49 -51.50 55.78
N GLY A 43 9.51 -51.29 54.45
CA GLY A 43 10.49 -50.41 53.78
C GLY A 43 10.09 -48.93 53.63
N VAL A 44 8.97 -48.50 54.22
CA VAL A 44 8.35 -47.18 53.96
C VAL A 44 9.07 -46.01 54.67
N ALA A 45 10.18 -46.26 55.37
CA ALA A 45 10.91 -45.24 56.14
C ALA A 45 12.23 -44.75 55.52
N GLN A 46 12.55 -45.07 54.26
CA GLN A 46 13.84 -44.68 53.64
C GLN A 46 13.76 -43.66 52.50
N PHE A 47 12.64 -42.95 52.37
CA PHE A 47 12.51 -41.87 51.38
C PHE A 47 12.40 -40.54 52.11
N SER A 48 13.56 -39.91 52.33
CA SER A 48 13.69 -38.56 52.85
C SER A 48 14.87 -37.88 52.15
N ASP A 49 14.55 -36.86 51.36
CA ASP A 49 15.50 -35.86 50.89
C ASP A 49 15.92 -35.00 52.08
N ASN A 50 17.19 -34.61 52.11
CA ASN A 50 17.61 -33.23 52.36
C ASN A 50 19.09 -33.24 52.69
N THR A 51 19.85 -32.45 51.92
CA THR A 51 21.10 -31.78 52.33
C THR A 51 21.78 -32.38 53.57
N ASP A 52 22.78 -33.21 53.29
CA ASP A 52 24.00 -33.49 54.07
C ASP A 52 24.24 -34.87 54.73
N ASP A 53 23.30 -35.80 54.97
CA ASP A 53 23.70 -37.12 55.53
C ASP A 53 22.73 -38.30 55.24
N TYR A 54 22.89 -39.03 54.11
CA TYR A 54 22.47 -40.45 53.95
C TYR A 54 23.13 -41.17 52.73
N THR A 55 23.26 -42.50 52.80
CA THR A 55 24.03 -43.41 51.91
C THR A 55 23.13 -44.33 51.02
N GLY A 56 22.33 -43.77 50.10
CA GLY A 56 21.48 -44.52 49.14
C GLY A 56 21.62 -44.05 47.67
N VAL A 57 21.00 -44.76 46.70
CA VAL A 57 21.17 -44.54 45.24
C VAL A 57 20.29 -43.38 44.72
N SER A 58 20.91 -42.31 44.21
CA SER A 58 20.24 -41.13 43.63
C SER A 58 20.22 -41.16 42.10
N LEU A 59 19.15 -40.66 41.47
CA LEU A 59 19.12 -40.44 40.00
C LEU A 59 20.12 -39.36 39.56
N PHE A 60 20.69 -39.54 38.37
CA PHE A 60 21.63 -38.59 37.72
C PHE A 60 22.85 -38.20 38.57
N THR A 61 23.49 -39.17 39.26
CA THR A 61 24.72 -38.93 40.06
C THR A 61 25.86 -38.28 39.26
N PHE A 62 25.93 -38.50 37.95
CA PHE A 62 26.91 -37.85 37.07
C PHE A 62 26.73 -36.31 37.02
N LEU A 63 25.54 -35.79 37.38
CA LEU A 63 25.27 -34.37 37.53
C LEU A 63 25.61 -33.81 38.93
N ASN A 64 26.16 -34.62 39.86
CA ASN A 64 26.55 -34.17 41.20
C ASN A 64 27.50 -32.95 41.21
N PRO A 65 28.49 -32.84 40.29
CA PRO A 65 29.34 -31.64 40.18
C PRO A 65 28.58 -30.41 39.67
N TYR A 66 27.33 -30.58 39.22
CA TYR A 66 26.49 -29.57 38.58
C TYR A 66 25.16 -29.40 39.33
N PRO A 67 25.19 -28.88 40.58
CA PRO A 67 24.02 -28.92 41.48
C PRO A 67 22.81 -28.16 40.93
N VAL A 68 23.04 -27.10 40.15
CA VAL A 68 21.95 -26.33 39.50
C VAL A 68 21.30 -27.15 38.39
N VAL A 69 22.07 -27.89 37.59
CA VAL A 69 21.53 -28.83 36.57
C VAL A 69 20.82 -30.01 37.25
N LYS A 70 21.36 -30.51 38.37
CA LYS A 70 20.78 -31.60 39.13
C LYS A 70 19.44 -31.24 39.77
N SER A 71 19.28 -30.01 40.25
CA SER A 71 18.07 -29.56 40.96
C SER A 71 16.76 -29.68 40.16
N PHE A 72 16.84 -29.76 38.82
CA PHE A 72 15.67 -30.01 37.97
C PHE A 72 15.08 -31.40 38.09
N PHE A 73 15.88 -32.34 38.59
CA PHE A 73 15.54 -33.75 38.67
C PHE A 73 15.25 -34.19 40.10
N THR A 74 15.54 -33.34 41.09
CA THR A 74 15.30 -33.65 42.51
C THR A 74 13.82 -33.68 42.86
N GLY A 75 12.98 -32.93 42.14
CA GLY A 75 11.52 -32.92 42.32
C GLY A 75 10.75 -34.02 41.58
N LEU A 76 11.44 -34.87 40.80
CA LEU A 76 10.80 -35.94 40.04
C LEU A 76 10.60 -37.16 40.92
N ASP A 77 9.35 -37.63 41.04
CA ASP A 77 9.07 -38.94 41.60
C ASP A 77 9.53 -40.02 40.60
N PRO A 78 10.47 -40.93 40.97
CA PRO A 78 10.99 -41.95 40.07
C PRO A 78 9.92 -42.90 39.55
N VAL A 79 8.90 -43.22 40.37
CA VAL A 79 7.82 -44.14 39.97
C VAL A 79 6.91 -43.48 38.93
N SER A 80 6.44 -42.26 39.21
CA SER A 80 5.61 -41.49 38.28
C SER A 80 6.35 -41.12 36.99
N PHE A 81 7.67 -40.89 37.07
CA PHE A 81 8.51 -40.62 35.91
C PHE A 81 8.63 -41.83 34.97
N ASN A 82 8.90 -43.02 35.53
CA ASN A 82 8.97 -44.24 34.74
C ASN A 82 7.60 -44.66 34.21
N ALA A 83 6.53 -44.45 34.95
CA ALA A 83 5.17 -44.67 34.47
C ALA A 83 4.83 -43.74 33.30
N ALA A 84 5.05 -42.43 33.44
CA ALA A 84 4.76 -41.47 32.36
C ALA A 84 5.59 -41.71 31.09
N LEU A 85 6.86 -42.10 31.24
CA LEU A 85 7.72 -42.47 30.12
C LEU A 85 7.29 -43.80 29.50
N GLY A 86 7.06 -44.81 30.33
CA GLY A 86 6.65 -46.15 29.91
C GLY A 86 5.32 -46.14 29.19
N ASP A 87 4.32 -45.44 29.71
CA ASP A 87 3.01 -45.27 29.09
C ASP A 87 3.16 -44.57 27.73
N SER A 88 3.92 -43.48 27.66
CA SER A 88 4.16 -42.74 26.39
C SER A 88 4.90 -43.59 25.35
N LEU A 89 5.91 -44.35 25.74
CA LEU A 89 6.67 -45.22 24.83
C LEU A 89 5.91 -46.50 24.45
N SER A 90 5.02 -47.01 25.33
CA SER A 90 4.21 -48.20 25.07
C SER A 90 3.18 -48.00 23.95
N GLU A 91 2.77 -46.76 23.75
CA GLU A 91 1.84 -46.37 22.68
C GLU A 91 2.52 -46.23 21.31
N ALA A 92 3.86 -46.15 21.26
CA ALA A 92 4.60 -46.14 20.01
C ALA A 92 4.88 -47.57 19.51
N PRO A 93 4.76 -47.85 18.20
CA PRO A 93 5.13 -49.14 17.64
C PRO A 93 6.58 -49.51 17.98
N ARG A 94 6.83 -50.79 18.27
CA ARG A 94 8.16 -51.30 18.65
C ARG A 94 9.25 -50.93 17.64
N LEU A 95 8.95 -50.94 16.34
CA LEU A 95 9.93 -50.57 15.31
C LEU A 95 10.33 -49.08 15.38
N ASP A 96 9.41 -48.20 15.80
CA ASP A 96 9.67 -46.77 15.92
C ASP A 96 10.49 -46.45 17.17
N ASN A 97 10.17 -47.09 18.30
CA ASN A 97 10.99 -47.00 19.52
C ASN A 97 12.41 -47.49 19.26
N LEU A 98 12.56 -48.62 18.55
CA LEU A 98 13.88 -49.14 18.16
C LEU A 98 14.63 -48.14 17.28
N GLY A 99 13.96 -47.56 16.29
CA GLY A 99 14.56 -46.55 15.42
C GLY A 99 15.04 -45.32 16.16
N THR A 100 14.25 -44.81 17.11
CA THR A 100 14.64 -43.67 17.95
C THR A 100 15.88 -43.99 18.78
N ILE A 101 15.96 -45.19 19.35
CA ILE A 101 17.15 -45.67 20.09
C ILE A 101 18.37 -45.69 19.16
N ARG A 102 18.22 -46.21 17.94
CA ARG A 102 19.30 -46.22 16.93
C ARG A 102 19.68 -44.83 16.42
N ALA A 103 18.74 -43.90 16.36
CA ALA A 103 19.00 -42.51 16.00
C ALA A 103 19.87 -41.82 17.03
N VAL A 104 19.58 -42.03 18.32
CA VAL A 104 20.37 -41.45 19.41
C VAL A 104 21.73 -42.13 19.51
N GLU A 105 21.83 -43.45 19.31
CA GLU A 105 23.11 -44.15 19.15
C GLU A 105 23.95 -43.51 18.03
N ALA A 106 23.35 -43.32 16.84
CA ALA A 106 24.03 -42.75 15.69
C ALA A 106 24.50 -41.31 15.93
N ALA A 107 23.65 -40.45 16.49
CA ALA A 107 24.03 -39.09 16.86
C ALA A 107 25.25 -39.07 17.79
N MET A 108 25.27 -39.98 18.76
CA MET A 108 26.24 -39.96 19.84
C MET A 108 27.56 -40.66 19.55
N LEU A 109 27.53 -41.67 18.69
CA LEU A 109 28.71 -42.42 18.27
C LEU A 109 29.26 -41.93 16.92
N GLN A 110 28.40 -41.74 15.92
CA GLN A 110 28.82 -41.39 14.55
C GLN A 110 29.09 -39.89 14.41
N SER A 111 28.27 -39.03 15.01
CA SER A 111 28.46 -37.56 15.00
C SER A 111 29.07 -37.00 16.29
N ARG A 112 29.82 -37.83 17.04
CA ARG A 112 30.40 -37.47 18.35
C ARG A 112 31.25 -36.19 18.31
N THR A 113 32.15 -36.09 17.34
CA THR A 113 33.03 -34.92 17.18
C THR A 113 32.23 -33.65 16.87
N ALA A 114 31.18 -33.76 16.05
CA ALA A 114 30.29 -32.66 15.74
C ALA A 114 29.47 -32.23 16.98
N LEU A 115 28.98 -33.18 17.79
CA LEU A 115 28.31 -32.88 19.07
C LEU A 115 29.26 -32.21 20.08
N GLN A 116 30.54 -32.61 20.11
CA GLN A 116 31.56 -31.97 20.94
C GLN A 116 31.77 -30.51 20.50
N THR A 117 31.96 -30.26 19.20
CA THR A 117 32.08 -28.91 18.65
C THR A 117 30.83 -28.07 18.90
N LEU A 118 29.63 -28.64 18.72
CA LEU A 118 28.36 -27.99 19.02
C LEU A 118 28.27 -27.59 20.50
N SER A 119 28.64 -28.49 21.42
CA SER A 119 28.63 -28.20 22.85
C SER A 119 29.64 -27.14 23.26
N LEU A 120 30.82 -27.08 22.64
CA LEU A 120 31.79 -26.00 22.82
C LEU A 120 31.25 -24.67 22.28
N GLY A 121 30.68 -24.66 21.07
CA GLY A 121 30.05 -23.48 20.49
C GLY A 121 28.92 -22.93 21.35
N LEU A 122 28.07 -23.79 21.93
CA LEU A 122 27.04 -23.38 22.88
C LEU A 122 27.62 -22.81 24.18
N ALA A 123 28.70 -23.38 24.70
CA ALA A 123 29.38 -22.84 25.89
C ALA A 123 30.01 -21.47 25.61
N ASP A 124 30.58 -21.29 24.42
CA ASP A 124 31.17 -20.03 23.96
C ASP A 124 30.09 -18.97 23.76
N LEU A 125 28.90 -19.33 23.26
CA LEU A 125 27.75 -18.43 23.18
C LEU A 125 27.27 -17.99 24.58
N ILE A 126 27.18 -18.90 25.55
CA ILE A 126 26.82 -18.55 26.93
C ILE A 126 27.89 -17.64 27.55
N GLU A 127 29.18 -17.93 27.32
CA GLU A 127 30.26 -17.08 27.82
C GLU A 127 30.23 -15.68 27.20
N LYS A 128 29.99 -15.57 25.89
CA LYS A 128 29.80 -14.29 25.20
C LYS A 128 28.62 -13.51 25.77
N PHE A 129 27.48 -14.17 25.96
CA PHE A 129 26.28 -13.57 26.53
C PHE A 129 26.52 -12.95 27.93
N GLN A 130 27.43 -13.54 28.71
CA GLN A 130 27.78 -13.06 30.06
C GLN A 130 28.87 -11.98 30.05
N THR A 131 29.85 -12.08 29.15
CA THR A 131 31.10 -11.30 29.23
C THR A 131 31.16 -10.09 28.29
N SER A 132 30.41 -10.12 27.19
CA SER A 132 30.43 -9.05 26.19
C SER A 132 29.76 -7.76 26.68
N ASN A 133 28.64 -7.86 27.42
CA ASN A 133 28.00 -6.72 28.09
C ASN A 133 27.47 -7.12 29.49
N PRO A 134 28.34 -7.15 30.52
CA PRO A 134 28.00 -7.68 31.83
C PRO A 134 26.92 -6.86 32.56
N THR A 135 26.83 -5.56 32.28
CA THR A 135 25.79 -4.69 32.85
C THR A 135 24.41 -5.07 32.31
N ALA A 136 24.24 -5.15 30.98
CA ALA A 136 22.98 -5.56 30.36
C ALA A 136 22.56 -6.97 30.78
N TYR A 137 23.52 -7.89 30.94
CA TYR A 137 23.27 -9.24 31.47
C TYR A 137 22.74 -9.22 32.91
N SER A 138 23.30 -8.35 33.77
CA SER A 138 22.85 -8.20 35.16
C SER A 138 21.45 -7.58 35.25
N ASP A 139 21.16 -6.59 34.40
CA ASP A 139 19.88 -5.89 34.40
C ASP A 139 18.74 -6.73 33.80
N MET A 140 19.06 -7.73 32.97
CA MET A 140 18.08 -8.67 32.41
C MET A 140 17.77 -9.88 33.31
N GLN A 141 18.55 -10.11 34.37
CA GLN A 141 18.27 -11.21 35.32
C GLN A 141 16.84 -11.18 35.90
N PRO A 142 16.28 -10.01 36.31
CA PRO A 142 14.90 -9.92 36.78
C PRO A 142 13.88 -10.34 35.70
N VAL A 143 14.12 -10.00 34.43
CA VAL A 143 13.26 -10.39 33.31
C VAL A 143 13.32 -11.90 33.10
N PHE A 144 14.51 -12.50 33.11
CA PHE A 144 14.64 -13.96 33.02
C PHE A 144 13.97 -14.68 34.20
N GLU A 145 14.00 -14.11 35.41
CA GLU A 145 13.25 -14.65 36.56
C GLU A 145 11.72 -14.49 36.41
N LYS A 146 11.23 -13.42 35.78
CA LYS A 146 9.81 -13.27 35.44
C LYS A 146 9.39 -14.31 34.40
N ILE A 147 10.18 -14.49 33.33
CA ILE A 147 9.98 -15.57 32.35
C ILE A 147 9.98 -16.90 33.09
N ARG A 148 10.89 -17.11 34.04
CA ARG A 148 10.98 -18.35 34.83
C ARG A 148 9.69 -18.69 35.61
N LYS A 149 8.98 -17.67 36.08
CA LYS A 149 7.79 -17.82 36.93
C LYS A 149 6.49 -17.69 36.12
N TYR A 150 6.56 -17.62 34.80
CA TYR A 150 5.40 -17.48 33.95
C TYR A 150 4.47 -18.70 34.08
N ASP A 151 3.16 -18.44 34.16
CA ASP A 151 2.17 -19.45 34.52
C ASP A 151 1.82 -20.40 33.32
N HIS A 152 2.30 -20.11 32.10
CA HIS A 152 2.08 -20.93 30.90
C HIS A 152 3.37 -21.65 30.42
N PRO A 153 3.25 -22.81 29.72
CA PRO A 153 4.39 -23.59 29.27
C PRO A 153 5.16 -22.86 28.15
N VAL A 154 6.26 -22.21 28.52
CA VAL A 154 7.05 -21.38 27.59
C VAL A 154 7.66 -22.20 26.48
N MET A 155 8.34 -23.31 26.77
CA MET A 155 9.13 -23.98 25.74
C MET A 155 8.35 -24.90 24.81
N ARG A 156 7.21 -25.43 25.25
CA ARG A 156 6.29 -26.12 24.33
C ARG A 156 5.72 -25.18 23.28
N ASN A 157 5.53 -23.91 23.63
CA ASN A 157 4.94 -22.91 22.75
C ASN A 157 6.00 -22.11 21.96
N LEU A 158 7.27 -22.12 22.38
CA LEU A 158 8.40 -21.56 21.63
C LEU A 158 8.97 -22.53 20.59
N ILE A 159 8.74 -23.85 20.76
CA ILE A 159 9.14 -24.83 19.74
C ILE A 159 8.13 -24.72 18.58
N PRO A 160 8.59 -24.41 17.36
CA PRO A 160 7.70 -24.18 16.20
C PRO A 160 7.06 -25.45 15.63
N LEU A 161 7.21 -26.58 16.32
CA LEU A 161 6.82 -27.91 15.91
C LEU A 161 5.75 -28.44 16.87
N SER A 162 4.50 -28.49 16.39
CA SER A 162 3.42 -29.07 17.17
C SER A 162 3.45 -30.61 17.15
N ALA A 163 3.09 -31.25 18.26
CA ALA A 163 3.00 -32.72 18.33
C ALA A 163 2.08 -33.28 17.22
N ASN A 164 0.97 -32.59 16.92
CA ASN A 164 0.06 -33.01 15.86
C ASN A 164 0.71 -32.98 14.46
N GLN A 165 1.65 -32.07 14.20
CA GLN A 165 2.38 -32.04 12.93
C GLN A 165 3.31 -33.25 12.79
N LEU A 166 4.02 -33.62 13.86
CA LEU A 166 4.87 -34.81 13.87
C LEU A 166 4.06 -36.08 13.53
N LEU A 167 2.82 -36.17 14.03
CA LEU A 167 1.89 -37.25 13.69
C LEU A 167 1.47 -37.22 12.21
N ILE A 168 1.15 -36.04 11.67
CA ILE A 168 0.78 -35.88 10.25
C ILE A 168 1.95 -36.33 9.38
N GLU A 169 3.15 -35.80 9.60
CA GLU A 169 4.37 -36.15 8.86
C GLU A 169 4.66 -37.65 8.88
N TYR A 170 4.53 -38.27 10.06
CA TYR A 170 4.71 -39.71 10.23
C TYR A 170 3.70 -40.54 9.40
N ASN A 171 2.44 -40.10 9.35
CA ASN A 171 1.37 -40.79 8.64
C ASN A 171 1.39 -40.55 7.12
N THR A 172 1.81 -39.37 6.67
CA THR A 172 1.74 -38.98 5.25
C THR A 172 3.00 -39.33 4.46
N ASN A 173 4.17 -39.31 5.10
CA ASN A 173 5.45 -39.50 4.39
C ASN A 173 6.06 -40.89 4.63
N SER A 174 6.68 -41.45 3.58
CA SER A 174 7.44 -42.69 3.66
C SER A 174 8.78 -42.47 4.38
N THR A 175 9.40 -43.55 4.89
CA THR A 175 10.71 -43.49 5.54
C THR A 175 11.76 -42.83 4.65
N ASN A 176 11.81 -43.21 3.37
CA ASN A 176 12.75 -42.64 2.41
C ASN A 176 12.53 -41.14 2.21
N GLN A 177 11.29 -40.66 2.13
CA GLN A 177 10.99 -39.23 1.97
C GLN A 177 11.44 -38.41 3.17
N ILE A 178 11.25 -38.91 4.40
CA ILE A 178 11.71 -38.23 5.62
C ILE A 178 13.24 -38.24 5.69
N THR A 179 13.88 -39.37 5.39
CA THR A 179 15.34 -39.46 5.35
C THR A 179 15.95 -38.51 4.32
N THR A 180 15.42 -38.46 3.10
CA THR A 180 15.85 -37.50 2.07
C THR A 180 15.62 -36.06 2.53
N SER A 181 14.50 -35.73 3.15
CA SER A 181 14.24 -34.37 3.65
C SER A 181 15.25 -33.91 4.72
N ILE A 182 15.72 -34.83 5.57
CA ILE A 182 16.73 -34.52 6.60
C ILE A 182 18.10 -34.33 5.94
N HIS A 183 18.47 -35.18 4.97
CA HIS A 183 19.69 -35.00 4.18
C HIS A 183 19.68 -33.69 3.37
N ASP A 184 18.58 -33.38 2.68
CA ASP A 184 18.43 -32.13 1.94
C ASP A 184 18.59 -30.91 2.88
N THR A 185 18.14 -31.00 4.13
CA THR A 185 18.33 -29.94 5.13
C THR A 185 19.79 -29.80 5.55
N ALA A 186 20.50 -30.92 5.73
CA ALA A 186 21.93 -30.93 6.01
C ALA A 186 22.73 -30.36 4.84
N ASP A 187 22.42 -30.77 3.60
CA ASP A 187 23.06 -30.28 2.37
C ASP A 187 22.84 -28.77 2.18
N ILE A 188 21.62 -28.28 2.45
CA ILE A 188 21.33 -26.83 2.38
C ILE A 188 22.18 -26.03 3.36
N LEU A 189 22.38 -26.52 4.58
CA LEU A 189 23.20 -25.84 5.59
C LEU A 189 24.70 -25.83 5.25
N ILE A 190 25.16 -26.75 4.39
CA ILE A 190 26.56 -26.80 3.93
C ILE A 190 26.73 -26.06 2.58
N ASP A 191 25.63 -25.73 1.88
CA ASP A 191 25.68 -25.03 0.60
C ASP A 191 26.38 -23.66 0.74
N PRO A 192 27.39 -23.35 -0.11
CA PRO A 192 28.12 -22.10 -0.04
C PRO A 192 27.22 -20.85 -0.07
N GLY A 193 26.14 -20.88 -0.86
CA GLY A 193 25.20 -19.76 -0.92
C GLY A 193 24.40 -19.59 0.37
N THR A 194 24.06 -20.68 1.06
CA THR A 194 23.40 -20.62 2.38
C THR A 194 24.36 -20.08 3.45
N ILE A 195 25.62 -20.48 3.41
CA ILE A 195 26.66 -19.96 4.31
C ILE A 195 26.82 -18.44 4.14
N ASP A 196 26.96 -17.98 2.90
CA ASP A 196 27.06 -16.55 2.58
C ASP A 196 25.82 -15.78 3.07
N ASN A 197 24.61 -16.31 2.85
CA ASN A 197 23.38 -15.69 3.35
C ASN A 197 23.33 -15.60 4.89
N LEU A 198 23.76 -16.65 5.60
CA LEU A 198 23.80 -16.64 7.07
C LEU A 198 24.82 -15.61 7.58
N HIS A 199 25.98 -15.51 6.92
CA HIS A 199 26.98 -14.48 7.18
C HIS A 199 26.40 -13.07 6.95
N ASP A 200 25.72 -12.83 5.83
CA ASP A 200 25.09 -11.54 5.53
C ASP A 200 24.02 -11.16 6.55
N ILE A 201 23.24 -12.14 7.05
CA ILE A 201 22.26 -11.92 8.13
C ILE A 201 22.98 -11.51 9.43
N GLU A 202 24.05 -12.20 9.82
CA GLU A 202 24.82 -11.88 11.03
C GLU A 202 25.49 -10.49 10.91
N ASP A 203 26.00 -10.14 9.72
CA ASP A 203 26.57 -8.82 9.40
C ASP A 203 25.50 -7.72 9.43
N PHE A 204 24.30 -8.00 8.92
CA PHE A 204 23.16 -7.08 9.00
C PHE A 204 22.73 -6.85 10.46
N LEU A 205 22.59 -7.92 11.26
CA LEU A 205 22.22 -7.83 12.68
C LEU A 205 23.27 -7.06 13.49
N PHE A 206 24.55 -7.26 13.19
CA PHE A 206 25.62 -6.56 13.88
C PHE A 206 25.61 -5.07 13.55
N LYS A 207 25.48 -4.76 12.25
CA LYS A 207 25.42 -3.39 11.79
C LYS A 207 24.21 -2.65 12.37
N SER A 208 23.06 -3.30 12.43
CA SER A 208 21.80 -2.71 12.94
C SER A 208 21.81 -2.49 14.44
N LEU A 209 22.29 -3.47 15.22
CA LEU A 209 22.24 -3.41 16.68
C LEU A 209 23.42 -2.66 17.31
N LYS A 210 24.56 -2.54 16.60
CA LYS A 210 25.80 -2.00 17.18
C LYS A 210 26.40 -0.80 16.44
N LEU A 211 26.52 -0.87 15.11
CA LEU A 211 27.20 0.19 14.34
C LEU A 211 26.31 1.39 14.02
N ASN A 212 25.01 1.15 13.82
CA ASN A 212 24.06 2.20 13.47
C ASN A 212 23.17 2.57 14.65
N ALA A 213 23.53 3.66 15.35
CA ALA A 213 22.78 4.14 16.51
C ALA A 213 21.33 4.54 16.19
N ASN A 214 21.08 5.10 15.00
CA ASN A 214 19.73 5.48 14.59
C ASN A 214 18.88 4.22 14.33
N PHE A 215 19.40 3.25 13.57
CA PHE A 215 18.68 1.99 13.33
C PHE A 215 18.36 1.27 14.64
N ARG A 216 19.34 1.22 15.56
CA ARG A 216 19.14 0.66 16.91
C ARG A 216 18.04 1.39 17.67
N THR A 217 18.09 2.73 17.73
CA THR A 217 17.04 3.54 18.35
C THR A 217 15.68 3.24 17.70
N GLY A 218 15.65 3.02 16.39
CA GLY A 218 14.45 2.63 15.67
C GLY A 218 13.89 1.26 16.08
N MET A 219 14.75 0.27 16.33
CA MET A 219 14.33 -1.02 16.88
C MET A 219 13.84 -0.90 18.32
N GLU A 220 14.50 -0.08 19.15
CA GLU A 220 14.08 0.22 20.53
C GLU A 220 12.69 0.86 20.55
N ASP A 221 12.46 1.86 19.70
CA ASP A 221 11.17 2.55 19.56
C ASP A 221 10.08 1.62 19.02
N LEU A 222 10.38 0.78 18.01
CA LEU A 222 9.41 -0.16 17.45
C LEU A 222 8.99 -1.22 18.49
N LEU A 223 9.95 -1.82 19.19
CA LEU A 223 9.67 -2.77 20.27
C LEU A 223 8.97 -2.09 21.45
N GLY A 224 9.46 -0.92 21.89
CA GLY A 224 8.83 -0.13 22.94
C GLY A 224 7.40 0.29 22.62
N GLY A 225 7.12 0.55 21.33
CA GLY A 225 5.79 0.85 20.83
C GLY A 225 4.83 -0.34 20.90
N PHE A 226 5.30 -1.57 20.60
CA PHE A 226 4.50 -2.79 20.78
C PHE A 226 4.21 -3.13 22.25
N PHE A 227 5.07 -2.69 23.17
CA PHE A 227 4.93 -2.89 24.62
C PHE A 227 4.49 -1.63 25.38
N ALA A 228 3.96 -0.63 24.67
CA ALA A 228 3.54 0.62 25.27
C ALA A 228 2.40 0.41 26.29
N PRO A 229 2.35 1.20 27.39
CA PRO A 229 1.34 1.03 28.43
C PRO A 229 -0.11 1.04 27.92
N SER A 230 -0.40 1.82 26.88
CA SER A 230 -1.74 1.89 26.26
C SER A 230 -2.19 0.58 25.59
N LEU A 231 -1.27 -0.33 25.26
CA LEU A 231 -1.55 -1.62 24.61
C LEU A 231 -1.59 -2.81 25.56
N LEU A 232 -1.22 -2.62 26.84
CA LEU A 232 -1.24 -3.70 27.83
C LEU A 232 -2.66 -4.25 28.08
N THR A 233 -3.70 -3.41 27.91
CA THR A 233 -5.10 -3.81 28.06
C THR A 233 -5.81 -4.13 26.74
N ASP A 234 -5.24 -3.69 25.61
CA ASP A 234 -5.84 -3.83 24.28
C ASP A 234 -4.85 -4.45 23.30
N ARG A 235 -4.97 -5.78 23.12
CA ARG A 235 -4.11 -6.58 22.24
C ARG A 235 -4.43 -6.43 20.74
N SER A 236 -5.27 -5.46 20.34
CA SER A 236 -5.71 -5.29 18.96
C SER A 236 -4.56 -5.11 17.95
N LEU A 237 -3.50 -4.38 18.32
CA LEU A 237 -2.37 -4.12 17.42
C LEU A 237 -1.51 -5.37 17.21
N LYS A 238 -1.23 -6.12 18.29
CA LYS A 238 -0.52 -7.40 18.24
C LYS A 238 -1.31 -8.42 17.42
N ASN A 239 -2.61 -8.55 17.68
CA ASN A 239 -3.47 -9.46 16.93
C ASN A 239 -3.57 -9.06 15.45
N GLY A 240 -3.64 -7.76 15.14
CA GLY A 240 -3.61 -7.27 13.77
C GLY A 240 -2.32 -7.61 13.05
N PHE A 241 -1.16 -7.40 13.69
CA PHE A 241 0.15 -7.76 13.15
C PHE A 241 0.27 -9.26 12.88
N ILE A 242 -0.13 -10.09 13.84
CA ILE A 242 -0.11 -11.55 13.69
C ILE A 242 -1.10 -12.02 12.60
N SER A 243 -2.28 -11.42 12.51
CA SER A 243 -3.24 -11.71 11.43
C SER A 243 -2.66 -11.42 10.06
N ILE A 244 -2.00 -10.27 9.88
CA ILE A 244 -1.36 -9.92 8.60
C ILE A 244 -0.32 -10.96 8.20
N ILE A 245 0.50 -11.42 9.15
CA ILE A 245 1.48 -12.47 8.91
C ILE A 245 0.77 -13.78 8.54
N TYR A 246 -0.22 -14.21 9.31
CA TYR A 246 -0.95 -15.43 9.00
C TYR A 246 -1.61 -15.39 7.63
N ASP A 247 -2.24 -14.27 7.28
CA ASP A 247 -2.93 -14.10 6.01
C ASP A 247 -1.95 -14.17 4.81
N LEU A 248 -0.70 -13.71 4.96
CA LEU A 248 0.38 -13.94 3.97
C LEU A 248 0.68 -15.43 3.77
N GLY A 249 0.62 -16.22 4.83
CA GLY A 249 0.76 -17.67 4.75
C GLY A 249 -0.46 -18.34 4.13
N GLU A 250 -1.67 -17.91 4.50
CA GLU A 250 -2.94 -18.41 3.96
C GLU A 250 -3.10 -18.13 2.46
N MET A 251 -2.49 -17.06 1.95
CA MET A 251 -2.38 -16.78 0.52
C MET A 251 -1.84 -17.98 -0.27
N MET A 252 -0.86 -18.69 0.30
CA MET A 252 -0.19 -19.83 -0.34
C MET A 252 -0.99 -21.14 -0.25
N TYR A 253 -2.18 -21.12 0.37
CA TYR A 253 -3.17 -22.21 0.32
C TYR A 253 -4.31 -21.93 -0.67
N LYS A 254 -4.44 -20.69 -1.17
CA LYS A 254 -5.44 -20.36 -2.17
C LYS A 254 -4.98 -20.84 -3.55
N ALA A 255 -5.90 -21.18 -4.42
CA ALA A 255 -5.61 -21.32 -5.83
C ALA A 255 -5.89 -19.99 -6.54
N ALA A 256 -5.19 -19.72 -7.64
CA ALA A 256 -5.37 -18.55 -8.49
C ALA A 256 -6.22 -18.89 -9.73
N GLY A 257 -6.70 -17.87 -10.44
CA GLY A 257 -7.33 -18.04 -11.74
C GLY A 257 -8.83 -18.31 -11.71
N PHE A 258 -9.42 -18.43 -12.89
CA PHE A 258 -10.84 -18.76 -13.08
C PHE A 258 -11.11 -20.19 -12.59
N ALA A 259 -12.20 -20.37 -11.84
CA ALA A 259 -12.54 -21.63 -11.16
C ALA A 259 -11.49 -22.19 -10.18
N ASP A 260 -10.51 -21.37 -9.75
CA ASP A 260 -9.47 -21.75 -8.78
C ASP A 260 -8.60 -22.94 -9.25
N GLU A 261 -8.22 -22.96 -10.53
CA GLU A 261 -7.51 -24.08 -11.18
C GLU A 261 -5.97 -24.02 -11.05
N LEU A 262 -5.39 -22.85 -10.74
CA LEU A 262 -3.92 -22.67 -10.71
C LEU A 262 -3.36 -22.70 -9.29
N THR A 263 -2.28 -23.45 -9.10
CA THR A 263 -1.59 -23.49 -7.81
C THR A 263 -0.75 -22.23 -7.59
N PRO A 264 -0.54 -21.77 -6.34
CA PRO A 264 0.35 -20.65 -6.03
C PRO A 264 1.72 -20.76 -6.68
N GLN A 265 2.26 -21.98 -6.70
CA GLN A 265 3.54 -22.27 -7.33
C GLN A 265 3.52 -21.88 -8.82
N THR A 266 2.49 -22.28 -9.55
CA THR A 266 2.33 -21.95 -10.97
C THR A 266 2.23 -20.44 -11.18
N SER A 267 1.47 -19.73 -10.33
CA SER A 267 1.36 -18.26 -10.38
C SER A 267 2.70 -17.54 -10.15
N PHE A 268 3.51 -17.99 -9.20
CA PHE A 268 4.84 -17.41 -8.96
C PHE A 268 5.83 -17.72 -10.10
N LYS A 269 5.76 -18.90 -10.72
CA LYS A 269 6.58 -19.23 -11.89
C LYS A 269 6.24 -18.33 -13.09
N GLN A 270 4.95 -18.16 -13.38
CA GLN A 270 4.48 -17.24 -14.43
C GLN A 270 4.90 -15.80 -14.16
N PHE A 271 4.83 -15.35 -12.91
CA PHE A 271 5.33 -14.03 -12.52
C PHE A 271 6.82 -13.84 -12.88
N ILE A 272 7.68 -14.82 -12.57
CA ILE A 272 9.12 -14.74 -12.89
C ILE A 272 9.33 -14.64 -14.40
N ILE A 273 8.68 -15.50 -15.19
CA ILE A 273 8.78 -15.48 -16.66
C ILE A 273 8.32 -14.14 -17.24
N HIS A 274 7.23 -13.59 -16.73
CA HIS A 274 6.69 -12.31 -17.20
C HIS A 274 7.53 -11.12 -16.77
N ALA A 275 8.01 -11.09 -15.52
CA ALA A 275 8.89 -10.04 -15.02
C ALA A 275 10.16 -9.96 -15.87
N GLU A 276 10.68 -11.11 -16.29
CA GLU A 276 11.82 -11.22 -17.18
C GLU A 276 11.51 -10.76 -18.62
N ASN A 277 10.50 -11.34 -19.27
CA ASN A 277 10.15 -11.02 -20.66
C ASN A 277 9.88 -9.52 -20.90
N PHE A 278 9.37 -8.81 -19.89
CA PHE A 278 8.97 -7.40 -19.99
C PHE A 278 9.91 -6.42 -19.26
N PHE A 279 10.58 -6.78 -18.15
CA PHE A 279 11.27 -5.80 -17.30
C PHE A 279 12.79 -5.99 -17.18
N THR A 280 13.39 -6.98 -17.85
CA THR A 280 14.86 -7.18 -17.87
C THR A 280 15.49 -6.88 -19.24
N VAL A 281 16.78 -6.55 -19.27
CA VAL A 281 17.55 -6.29 -20.49
C VAL A 281 18.10 -7.59 -21.07
N ASN A 282 18.02 -7.75 -22.39
CA ASN A 282 18.48 -8.97 -23.07
C ASN A 282 20.03 -9.06 -23.12
N SER A 283 20.57 -10.24 -22.80
CA SER A 283 21.98 -10.58 -22.98
C SER A 283 22.33 -10.70 -24.47
N ALA A 284 23.48 -10.20 -24.89
CA ALA A 284 23.91 -10.28 -26.29
C ALA A 284 24.21 -11.74 -26.69
N GLY A 285 23.29 -12.38 -27.42
CA GLY A 285 23.44 -13.77 -27.89
C GLY A 285 22.15 -14.59 -27.95
N GLU A 286 21.07 -14.10 -27.34
CA GLU A 286 19.86 -14.90 -27.12
C GLU A 286 18.90 -14.98 -28.33
N PRO A 287 18.25 -16.15 -28.56
CA PRO A 287 17.45 -16.43 -29.76
C PRO A 287 16.07 -15.76 -29.80
N THR A 288 15.55 -15.29 -28.66
CA THR A 288 14.30 -14.52 -28.59
C THR A 288 14.52 -13.21 -27.84
N PRO A 289 14.29 -12.05 -28.46
CA PRO A 289 14.42 -10.78 -27.76
C PRO A 289 13.33 -10.55 -26.71
N ASN A 290 13.67 -9.93 -25.57
CA ASN A 290 12.69 -9.40 -24.62
C ASN A 290 11.78 -8.38 -25.32
N GLU A 291 10.49 -8.34 -24.99
CA GLU A 291 9.46 -7.62 -25.78
C GLU A 291 9.75 -6.11 -25.83
N TYR A 292 10.35 -5.55 -24.77
CA TYR A 292 10.76 -4.15 -24.72
C TYR A 292 12.19 -3.91 -25.22
N SER A 293 13.05 -4.94 -25.25
CA SER A 293 14.41 -4.79 -25.77
C SER A 293 14.49 -4.51 -27.28
N THR A 294 13.45 -4.87 -28.04
CA THR A 294 13.36 -4.62 -29.49
C THR A 294 12.67 -3.31 -29.84
N ASN A 295 12.02 -2.67 -28.87
CA ASN A 295 11.25 -1.47 -29.10
C ASN A 295 12.11 -0.23 -28.79
N ALA A 296 12.45 0.54 -29.84
CA ALA A 296 13.28 1.75 -29.73
C ALA A 296 12.73 2.75 -28.70
N ALA A 297 11.42 2.75 -28.45
CA ALA A 297 10.77 3.61 -27.47
C ALA A 297 11.07 3.24 -26.00
N TYR A 298 11.75 2.11 -25.76
CA TYR A 298 12.30 1.70 -24.46
C TYR A 298 13.84 1.81 -24.40
N ASN A 299 14.53 1.86 -25.55
CA ASN A 299 15.99 1.72 -25.62
C ASN A 299 16.80 2.91 -26.17
N SER A 300 16.25 3.90 -26.91
CA SER A 300 16.97 5.15 -27.29
C SER A 300 16.16 6.10 -28.21
N PRO A 301 16.31 7.44 -28.14
CA PRO A 301 16.40 8.30 -26.97
C PRO A 301 14.98 8.83 -26.66
N GLY A 302 14.12 7.93 -26.16
CA GLY A 302 12.79 8.26 -25.63
C GLY A 302 12.51 7.59 -24.27
N GLY A 303 13.51 6.86 -23.74
CA GLY A 303 13.52 6.19 -22.44
C GLY A 303 14.56 6.75 -21.45
N THR A 304 15.18 7.90 -21.75
CA THR A 304 16.23 8.49 -20.89
C THR A 304 15.71 9.22 -19.65
N LEU A 305 14.41 9.51 -19.56
CA LEU A 305 13.84 10.19 -18.39
C LEU A 305 13.25 9.23 -17.35
N HIS A 306 12.57 8.15 -17.78
CA HIS A 306 11.91 7.19 -16.88
C HIS A 306 11.92 5.75 -17.43
N PRO A 307 13.02 4.98 -17.27
CA PRO A 307 13.08 3.59 -17.66
C PRO A 307 12.00 2.73 -16.99
N ALA A 308 11.47 1.77 -17.73
CA ALA A 308 10.55 0.74 -17.22
C ALA A 308 11.28 -0.53 -16.78
N GLU A 309 12.60 -0.47 -16.57
CA GLU A 309 13.39 -1.60 -16.06
C GLU A 309 13.05 -1.90 -14.59
N LEU A 310 13.01 -3.18 -14.22
CA LEU A 310 12.61 -3.61 -12.87
C LEU A 310 13.43 -2.95 -11.77
N GLU A 311 14.76 -2.92 -11.92
CA GLU A 311 15.68 -2.29 -10.96
C GLU A 311 15.34 -0.81 -10.74
N THR A 312 15.14 -0.05 -11.81
CA THR A 312 14.78 1.37 -11.75
C THR A 312 13.40 1.58 -11.11
N MET A 313 12.42 0.74 -11.47
CA MET A 313 11.08 0.81 -10.89
C MET A 313 11.09 0.50 -9.38
N LEU A 314 11.87 -0.47 -8.92
CA LEU A 314 12.01 -0.81 -7.50
C LEU A 314 12.70 0.31 -6.71
N ARG A 315 13.74 0.93 -7.26
CA ARG A 315 14.43 2.09 -6.66
C ARG A 315 13.49 3.28 -6.50
N ASP A 316 12.73 3.62 -7.54
CA ASP A 316 11.78 4.73 -7.49
C ASP A 316 10.61 4.44 -6.55
N LEU A 317 10.12 3.18 -6.53
CA LEU A 317 9.07 2.75 -5.60
C LEU A 317 9.54 2.90 -4.14
N PHE A 318 10.78 2.52 -3.84
CA PHE A 318 11.36 2.74 -2.51
C PHE A 318 11.41 4.22 -2.15
N GLY A 319 11.81 5.09 -3.08
CA GLY A 319 11.79 6.54 -2.90
C GLY A 319 10.40 7.09 -2.57
N VAL A 320 9.36 6.62 -3.26
CA VAL A 320 7.96 7.03 -3.02
C VAL A 320 7.43 6.51 -1.68
N ILE A 321 7.68 5.24 -1.33
CA ILE A 321 7.29 4.66 -0.04
C ILE A 321 7.97 5.42 1.11
N LYS A 322 9.24 5.77 0.94
CA LYS A 322 9.98 6.59 1.91
C LYS A 322 9.29 7.95 2.12
N ALA A 323 8.84 8.62 1.06
CA ALA A 323 8.14 9.91 1.20
C ALA A 323 6.82 9.84 2.02
N LEU A 324 6.22 8.67 2.24
CA LEU A 324 5.05 8.51 3.12
C LEU A 324 5.40 8.59 4.61
N ILE A 325 6.66 8.34 4.97
CA ILE A 325 7.12 8.26 6.36
C ILE A 325 8.06 9.43 6.68
N PHE A 326 8.89 9.86 5.71
CA PHE A 326 9.88 10.91 5.91
C PHE A 326 9.38 12.27 5.43
N PRO A 327 9.39 13.28 6.32
CA PRO A 327 9.34 14.68 5.93
C PRO A 327 10.58 15.03 5.09
N ALA A 328 10.44 15.09 3.77
CA ALA A 328 11.50 15.53 2.86
C ALA A 328 10.95 16.03 1.53
N GLY A 329 11.63 17.03 0.96
CA GLY A 329 11.30 17.59 -0.35
C GLY A 329 9.90 18.22 -0.36
N GLU A 330 8.98 17.57 -1.07
CA GLU A 330 7.61 18.04 -1.31
C GLU A 330 6.65 17.75 -0.13
N VAL A 331 7.07 16.91 0.82
CA VAL A 331 6.28 16.46 1.97
C VAL A 331 6.96 16.93 3.26
N THR A 332 6.20 17.50 4.21
CA THR A 332 6.77 18.04 5.47
C THR A 332 6.29 17.37 6.75
N VAL A 333 5.45 16.34 6.63
CA VAL A 333 4.93 15.56 7.76
C VAL A 333 5.10 14.06 7.54
N ASN A 334 5.01 13.27 8.61
CA ASN A 334 4.86 11.82 8.48
C ASN A 334 3.42 11.54 8.03
N VAL A 335 3.25 11.31 6.73
CA VAL A 335 1.94 11.16 6.09
C VAL A 335 1.21 9.93 6.62
N LEU A 336 1.91 8.82 6.87
CA LEU A 336 1.31 7.61 7.42
C LEU A 336 0.73 7.83 8.83
N LYS A 337 1.45 8.58 9.68
CA LYS A 337 0.96 8.98 11.02
C LYS A 337 -0.31 9.81 10.95
N GLU A 338 -0.34 10.81 10.08
CA GLU A 338 -1.53 11.66 9.92
C GLU A 338 -2.69 10.91 9.22
N THR A 339 -2.38 9.99 8.31
CA THR A 339 -3.37 9.10 7.68
C THR A 339 -4.03 8.19 8.71
N ALA A 340 -3.27 7.60 9.64
CA ALA A 340 -3.81 6.77 10.72
C ALA A 340 -4.80 7.56 11.58
N LYS A 341 -4.45 8.79 11.99
CA LYS A 341 -5.34 9.68 12.75
C LYS A 341 -6.61 10.02 11.97
N ASN A 342 -6.47 10.37 10.69
CA ASN A 342 -7.62 10.69 9.83
C ASN A 342 -8.52 9.48 9.61
N ALA A 343 -7.95 8.29 9.41
CA ALA A 343 -8.70 7.05 9.27
C ALA A 343 -9.48 6.73 10.55
N TYR A 344 -8.93 7.00 11.74
CA TYR A 344 -9.62 6.80 13.01
C TYR A 344 -10.86 7.68 13.19
N THR A 345 -10.91 8.86 12.54
CA THR A 345 -12.13 9.71 12.53
C THR A 345 -13.29 9.05 11.78
N LEU A 346 -12.99 8.12 10.87
CA LEU A 346 -13.97 7.28 10.20
C LEU A 346 -14.21 6.02 11.04
N ASP A 347 -15.08 6.11 12.05
CA ASP A 347 -15.32 5.04 13.05
C ASP A 347 -15.58 3.65 12.42
N PHE A 348 -16.23 3.59 11.26
CA PHE A 348 -16.51 2.34 10.55
C PHE A 348 -15.25 1.62 10.00
N MET A 349 -14.12 2.30 9.89
CA MET A 349 -12.84 1.74 9.42
C MET A 349 -12.12 0.92 10.49
N ARG A 350 -12.52 1.04 11.76
CA ARG A 350 -11.91 0.31 12.89
C ARG A 350 -12.09 -1.20 12.80
N ASN A 351 -13.12 -1.65 12.07
CA ASN A 351 -13.42 -3.05 11.81
C ASN A 351 -13.70 -3.26 10.31
N SER A 352 -12.80 -2.75 9.46
CA SER A 352 -12.96 -2.90 8.01
C SER A 352 -12.92 -4.38 7.61
N THR A 353 -13.89 -4.81 6.79
CA THR A 353 -13.96 -6.16 6.23
C THR A 353 -14.19 -6.09 4.73
N GLY A 354 -13.74 -7.10 3.97
CA GLY A 354 -13.98 -7.16 2.52
C GLY A 354 -13.19 -6.14 1.68
N SER A 355 -12.21 -5.43 2.27
CA SER A 355 -11.30 -4.55 1.52
C SER A 355 -10.46 -5.33 0.51
N SER A 356 -10.09 -6.57 0.83
CA SER A 356 -9.41 -7.47 -0.10
C SER A 356 -10.31 -7.93 -1.25
N GLN A 357 -11.61 -8.15 -1.00
CA GLN A 357 -12.55 -8.46 -2.08
C GLN A 357 -12.73 -7.26 -3.02
N THR A 358 -12.85 -6.04 -2.47
CA THR A 358 -12.82 -4.81 -3.28
C THR A 358 -11.54 -4.71 -4.10
N PHE A 359 -10.38 -5.04 -3.52
CA PHE A 359 -9.13 -5.08 -4.27
C PHE A 359 -9.21 -6.09 -5.42
N ARG A 360 -9.67 -7.32 -5.16
CA ARG A 360 -9.90 -8.35 -6.18
C ARG A 360 -10.78 -7.86 -7.33
N ASP A 361 -11.91 -7.25 -6.99
CA ASP A 361 -12.87 -6.73 -7.96
C ASP A 361 -12.21 -5.63 -8.83
N LEU A 362 -11.36 -4.76 -8.26
CA LEU A 362 -10.61 -3.76 -9.04
C LEU A 362 -9.56 -4.36 -9.99
N LEU A 363 -9.06 -5.58 -9.72
CA LEU A 363 -8.18 -6.31 -10.64
C LEU A 363 -8.97 -6.99 -11.77
N GLN A 364 -10.16 -7.49 -11.45
CA GLN A 364 -11.05 -8.23 -12.37
C GLN A 364 -11.87 -7.33 -13.29
N LEU A 365 -12.30 -6.16 -12.80
CA LEU A 365 -13.06 -5.20 -13.58
C LEU A 365 -12.13 -4.34 -14.42
N ASP A 366 -12.59 -3.92 -15.59
CA ASP A 366 -11.91 -2.96 -16.45
C ASP A 366 -12.21 -1.51 -16.04
N GLY A 367 -11.57 -0.52 -16.68
CA GLY A 367 -11.82 0.90 -16.40
C GLY A 367 -13.28 1.38 -16.57
N ASP A 368 -14.16 0.63 -17.23
CA ASP A 368 -15.59 0.92 -17.36
C ASP A 368 -16.47 0.11 -16.39
N GLY A 369 -15.85 -0.71 -15.53
CA GLY A 369 -16.53 -1.59 -14.57
C GLY A 369 -17.04 -2.90 -15.16
N LYS A 370 -16.64 -3.27 -16.37
CA LYS A 370 -16.97 -4.55 -17.01
C LYS A 370 -16.01 -5.63 -16.54
N ASN A 371 -16.50 -6.85 -16.37
CA ASN A 371 -15.66 -7.97 -15.98
C ASN A 371 -14.75 -8.40 -17.16
N ARG A 372 -13.45 -8.35 -16.95
CA ARG A 372 -12.42 -8.62 -17.98
C ARG A 372 -12.45 -10.06 -18.50
N GLN A 373 -12.92 -11.00 -17.70
CA GLN A 373 -12.93 -12.43 -18.01
C GLN A 373 -14.22 -12.86 -18.72
N THR A 374 -15.36 -12.29 -18.34
CA THR A 374 -16.66 -12.74 -18.85
C THR A 374 -17.23 -11.86 -19.96
N ASP A 375 -16.82 -10.59 -20.03
CA ASP A 375 -17.33 -9.63 -21.01
C ASP A 375 -16.34 -9.50 -22.19
N ILE A 376 -16.81 -9.81 -23.40
CA ILE A 376 -16.00 -9.73 -24.64
C ILE A 376 -15.60 -8.29 -24.97
N ASP A 377 -16.44 -7.32 -24.61
CA ASP A 377 -16.26 -5.89 -24.85
C ASP A 377 -15.48 -5.19 -23.73
N SER A 378 -14.96 -5.95 -22.76
CA SER A 378 -14.11 -5.43 -21.69
C SER A 378 -12.76 -4.94 -22.20
N ARG A 379 -12.22 -3.91 -21.56
CA ARG A 379 -10.87 -3.42 -21.83
C ARG A 379 -9.83 -4.43 -21.30
N PRO A 380 -8.68 -4.55 -21.96
CA PRO A 380 -7.60 -5.45 -21.54
C PRO A 380 -6.85 -4.95 -20.31
N VAL A 381 -7.14 -3.76 -19.78
CA VAL A 381 -6.45 -3.15 -18.64
C VAL A 381 -7.40 -3.12 -17.44
N SER A 382 -6.90 -3.46 -16.24
CA SER A 382 -7.70 -3.46 -15.01
C SER A 382 -8.20 -2.05 -14.62
N SER A 383 -9.20 -1.99 -13.74
CA SER A 383 -9.69 -0.75 -13.15
C SER A 383 -8.56 -0.05 -12.39
N LEU A 384 -7.78 -0.82 -11.63
CA LEU A 384 -6.68 -0.26 -10.84
C LEU A 384 -5.59 0.36 -11.74
N GLU A 385 -5.19 -0.33 -12.80
CA GLU A 385 -4.25 0.23 -13.78
C GLU A 385 -4.82 1.44 -14.52
N SER A 386 -6.10 1.38 -14.91
CA SER A 386 -6.80 2.51 -15.54
C SER A 386 -6.81 3.74 -14.62
N LEU A 387 -6.96 3.54 -13.31
CA LEU A 387 -6.90 4.61 -12.31
C LEU A 387 -5.51 5.24 -12.26
N PHE A 388 -4.45 4.42 -12.21
CA PHE A 388 -3.07 4.94 -12.26
C PHE A 388 -2.79 5.69 -13.56
N ILE A 389 -3.27 5.19 -14.69
CA ILE A 389 -3.13 5.86 -15.98
C ILE A 389 -3.81 7.23 -15.97
N VAL A 390 -5.05 7.33 -15.47
CA VAL A 390 -5.79 8.61 -15.39
C VAL A 390 -5.11 9.59 -14.44
N LEU A 391 -4.58 9.11 -13.31
CA LEU A 391 -3.80 9.95 -12.38
C LEU A 391 -2.52 10.45 -13.04
N THR A 392 -1.80 9.61 -13.78
CA THR A 392 -0.62 10.04 -14.52
C THR A 392 -0.95 11.05 -15.61
N LEU A 393 -2.06 10.85 -16.34
CA LEU A 393 -2.56 11.81 -17.34
C LEU A 393 -2.87 13.15 -16.72
N ALA A 394 -3.65 13.17 -15.64
CA ALA A 394 -4.07 14.40 -14.99
C ALA A 394 -2.88 15.20 -14.39
N ASN A 395 -1.74 14.55 -14.15
CA ASN A 395 -0.51 15.20 -13.70
C ASN A 395 0.38 15.72 -14.85
N ASN A 396 0.32 15.08 -16.03
CA ASN A 396 1.20 15.41 -17.16
C ASN A 396 0.53 16.26 -18.24
N TYR A 397 -0.80 16.15 -18.40
CA TYR A 397 -1.54 16.85 -19.45
C TYR A 397 -1.76 18.32 -19.11
N GLY A 398 -1.61 19.18 -20.12
CA GLY A 398 -1.79 20.63 -20.02
C GLY A 398 -0.66 21.36 -20.72
N PHE A 399 -1.03 22.29 -21.60
CA PHE A 399 -0.08 22.92 -22.52
C PHE A 399 -0.16 24.44 -22.48
N ARG A 400 0.98 25.09 -22.74
CA ARG A 400 1.06 26.53 -22.91
C ARG A 400 0.91 26.89 -24.38
N TRP A 401 -0.12 27.65 -24.67
CA TRP A 401 -0.49 28.13 -26.00
C TRP A 401 0.23 29.43 -26.30
N ASN A 402 0.65 29.66 -27.55
CA ASN A 402 1.29 30.91 -27.93
C ASN A 402 0.25 32.03 -28.15
N PRO A 403 0.15 33.03 -27.26
CA PRO A 403 -0.82 34.11 -27.41
C PRO A 403 -0.39 35.15 -28.45
N THR A 404 0.90 35.24 -28.80
CA THR A 404 1.51 36.34 -29.57
C THR A 404 2.24 35.85 -30.81
N GLY A 405 1.76 36.20 -32.00
CA GLY A 405 2.48 35.93 -33.26
C GLY A 405 1.68 36.31 -34.51
N THR A 406 2.39 36.70 -35.57
CA THR A 406 1.84 36.92 -36.93
C THR A 406 1.62 35.62 -37.71
N GLN A 407 1.91 34.48 -37.08
CA GLN A 407 1.77 33.16 -37.68
C GLN A 407 0.28 32.87 -37.88
N THR A 408 -0.14 32.86 -39.14
CA THR A 408 -1.53 32.74 -39.60
C THR A 408 -2.10 31.32 -39.53
N GLN A 409 -1.39 30.35 -38.95
CA GLN A 409 -1.76 28.92 -39.02
C GLN A 409 -1.58 28.16 -37.68
N ASN A 410 -2.75 27.78 -37.13
CA ASN A 410 -3.18 26.65 -36.29
C ASN A 410 -2.30 26.13 -35.13
N ASN A 411 -2.87 26.18 -33.92
CA ASN A 411 -2.56 25.34 -32.75
C ASN A 411 -1.11 25.34 -32.18
N ALA A 412 -0.33 26.38 -32.47
CA ALA A 412 1.05 26.49 -32.00
C ALA A 412 1.15 26.68 -30.47
N LEU A 413 1.97 25.84 -29.85
CA LEU A 413 2.39 25.98 -28.46
C LEU A 413 3.44 27.10 -28.33
N THR A 414 3.65 27.59 -27.11
CA THR A 414 4.64 28.66 -26.86
C THR A 414 6.03 28.29 -27.40
N ASP A 415 6.68 29.23 -28.08
CA ASP A 415 8.08 29.14 -28.53
C ASP A 415 9.06 29.67 -27.48
N THR A 416 8.54 30.21 -26.37
CA THR A 416 9.30 30.76 -25.25
C THR A 416 8.88 30.09 -23.94
N GLY A 417 9.85 29.56 -23.18
CA GLY A 417 9.62 28.89 -21.90
C GLY A 417 9.21 27.40 -22.00
N SER A 418 8.76 26.81 -20.88
CA SER A 418 8.28 25.43 -20.85
C SER A 418 6.95 25.30 -21.58
N VAL A 419 6.87 24.37 -22.52
CA VAL A 419 5.66 24.10 -23.32
C VAL A 419 4.57 23.40 -22.50
N THR A 420 4.93 22.64 -21.47
CA THR A 420 3.99 21.93 -20.60
C THR A 420 3.70 22.73 -19.33
N THR A 421 2.48 22.57 -18.79
CA THR A 421 2.04 23.23 -17.54
C THR A 421 2.16 22.33 -16.31
N GLY A 422 2.38 21.02 -16.47
CA GLY A 422 2.56 20.08 -15.37
C GLY A 422 1.27 19.76 -14.60
N GLY A 423 0.20 19.47 -15.34
CA GLY A 423 -1.10 19.01 -14.81
C GLY A 423 -2.16 20.11 -14.66
N GLU A 424 -1.86 21.33 -15.14
CA GLU A 424 -2.76 22.48 -15.09
C GLU A 424 -3.42 22.66 -16.46
N LEU A 425 -4.69 22.26 -16.58
CA LEU A 425 -5.45 22.43 -17.82
C LEU A 425 -5.69 23.91 -18.10
N THR A 426 -5.38 24.34 -19.31
CA THR A 426 -5.60 25.71 -19.77
C THR A 426 -6.87 25.86 -20.59
N LEU A 427 -7.39 27.08 -20.70
CA LEU A 427 -8.53 27.37 -21.57
C LEU A 427 -8.23 26.97 -23.03
N GLY A 428 -7.00 27.15 -23.50
CA GLY A 428 -6.57 26.69 -24.82
C GLY A 428 -6.71 25.17 -25.01
N ASP A 429 -6.41 24.38 -23.98
CA ASP A 429 -6.58 22.92 -24.03
C ASP A 429 -8.05 22.53 -24.16
N ALA A 430 -8.94 23.24 -23.44
CA ALA A 430 -10.38 23.03 -23.52
C ALA A 430 -10.95 23.42 -24.90
N MET A 431 -10.52 24.55 -25.47
CA MET A 431 -10.95 24.99 -26.80
C MET A 431 -10.47 24.03 -27.88
N PHE A 432 -9.23 23.54 -27.75
CA PHE A 432 -8.68 22.56 -28.66
C PHE A 432 -9.47 21.24 -28.62
N SER A 433 -9.86 20.78 -27.43
CA SER A 433 -10.69 19.59 -27.23
C SER A 433 -12.09 19.70 -27.86
N MET A 434 -12.67 20.91 -27.90
CA MET A 434 -13.93 21.18 -28.59
C MET A 434 -13.78 21.30 -30.11
N GLY A 435 -12.57 21.18 -30.65
CA GLY A 435 -12.31 21.36 -32.08
C GLY A 435 -12.42 22.82 -32.54
N SER A 436 -12.35 23.79 -31.63
CA SER A 436 -12.51 25.21 -31.95
C SER A 436 -11.48 25.69 -32.99
N ILE A 437 -11.88 26.66 -33.82
CA ILE A 437 -10.96 27.39 -34.71
C ILE A 437 -10.15 28.36 -33.85
N ILE A 438 -9.04 27.87 -33.31
CA ILE A 438 -8.17 28.63 -32.41
C ILE A 438 -7.50 29.80 -33.15
N GLY A 439 -7.08 29.65 -34.41
CA GLY A 439 -6.47 30.73 -35.20
C GLY A 439 -6.87 30.69 -36.67
N SER A 440 -6.90 31.84 -37.32
CA SER A 440 -7.15 31.99 -38.76
C SER A 440 -6.38 33.19 -39.33
N SER A 441 -6.29 33.29 -40.67
CA SER A 441 -5.75 34.48 -41.36
C SER A 441 -6.63 35.71 -41.19
N ASP A 442 -7.89 35.51 -40.81
CA ASP A 442 -8.85 36.56 -40.54
C ASP A 442 -8.79 36.97 -39.05
N ASN A 443 -9.01 38.24 -38.76
CA ASN A 443 -8.96 38.74 -37.37
C ASN A 443 -10.08 38.17 -36.47
N PHE A 444 -11.02 37.40 -37.03
CA PHE A 444 -12.18 36.83 -36.34
C PHE A 444 -11.96 35.35 -36.04
N ASN A 445 -11.41 35.07 -34.85
CA ASN A 445 -11.19 33.72 -34.30
C ASN A 445 -11.18 33.79 -32.77
N PHE A 446 -11.33 32.63 -32.11
CA PHE A 446 -11.47 32.59 -30.65
C PHE A 446 -10.20 33.08 -29.91
N LYS A 447 -9.00 32.89 -30.51
CA LYS A 447 -7.73 33.45 -30.03
C LYS A 447 -7.78 34.95 -29.87
N ASN A 448 -8.08 35.65 -30.95
CA ASN A 448 -8.13 37.10 -30.94
C ASN A 448 -9.23 37.61 -30.01
N ILE A 449 -10.39 36.95 -29.98
CA ILE A 449 -11.52 37.36 -29.13
C ILE A 449 -11.16 37.27 -27.64
N THR A 450 -10.57 36.16 -27.20
CA THR A 450 -10.20 35.95 -25.79
C THR A 450 -9.00 36.83 -25.40
N GLU A 451 -7.96 36.92 -26.24
CA GLU A 451 -6.80 37.77 -25.94
C GLU A 451 -7.11 39.27 -25.98
N ASN A 452 -8.03 39.71 -26.86
CA ASN A 452 -8.53 41.10 -26.84
C ASN A 452 -9.42 41.36 -25.61
N SER A 453 -10.14 40.35 -25.13
CA SER A 453 -10.88 40.42 -23.87
C SER A 453 -9.92 40.60 -22.69
N ARG A 454 -8.76 39.92 -22.69
CA ARG A 454 -7.70 40.06 -21.68
C ARG A 454 -7.00 41.42 -21.69
N THR A 455 -6.53 41.82 -22.86
CA THR A 455 -5.60 42.94 -23.05
C THR A 455 -6.28 44.28 -23.34
N GLY A 456 -7.57 44.27 -23.65
CA GLY A 456 -8.27 45.45 -24.18
C GLY A 456 -8.05 45.68 -25.68
N GLY A 457 -7.27 44.82 -26.35
CA GLY A 457 -6.88 44.98 -27.75
C GLY A 457 -6.05 46.25 -27.96
N ALA A 458 -6.25 46.93 -29.10
CA ALA A 458 -5.49 48.15 -29.46
C ALA A 458 -5.63 49.32 -28.46
N THR A 459 -6.64 49.31 -27.59
CA THR A 459 -6.88 50.36 -26.59
C THR A 459 -6.10 50.17 -25.30
N GLY A 460 -5.57 48.97 -25.03
CA GLY A 460 -4.85 48.63 -23.80
C GLY A 460 -5.71 48.56 -22.52
N ASN A 461 -7.00 48.91 -22.60
CA ASN A 461 -7.93 48.93 -21.48
C ASN A 461 -8.86 47.71 -21.54
N THR A 462 -8.72 46.79 -20.58
CA THR A 462 -9.60 45.63 -20.42
C THR A 462 -11.03 46.10 -20.12
N LYS A 463 -12.03 45.46 -20.75
CA LYS A 463 -13.45 45.82 -20.64
C LYS A 463 -14.33 44.74 -20.02
N VAL A 464 -13.73 43.74 -19.39
CA VAL A 464 -14.41 42.61 -18.76
C VAL A 464 -14.15 42.70 -17.26
N PHE A 465 -15.22 42.59 -16.47
CA PHE A 465 -15.17 42.85 -15.04
C PHE A 465 -15.90 41.76 -14.27
N ARG A 466 -15.41 41.50 -13.06
CA ARG A 466 -15.95 40.56 -12.08
C ARG A 466 -16.05 41.26 -10.73
N ASP A 467 -17.20 41.17 -10.10
CA ASP A 467 -17.42 41.64 -8.74
C ASP A 467 -17.81 40.45 -7.85
N GLU A 468 -16.97 40.16 -6.84
CA GLU A 468 -17.17 39.09 -5.87
C GLU A 468 -18.02 39.54 -4.66
N THR A 469 -18.35 40.83 -4.55
CA THR A 469 -19.15 41.42 -3.47
C THR A 469 -20.50 41.89 -3.98
N PRO A 470 -21.59 41.15 -3.73
CA PRO A 470 -22.91 41.49 -4.26
C PRO A 470 -23.41 42.91 -3.90
N ASP A 471 -22.92 43.48 -2.79
CA ASP A 471 -23.56 44.58 -2.05
C ASP A 471 -22.82 45.95 -2.04
N THR A 472 -21.60 46.08 -2.59
CA THR A 472 -20.82 47.36 -2.54
C THR A 472 -20.93 48.24 -3.79
N GLY A 473 -21.68 47.82 -4.81
CA GLY A 473 -21.91 48.60 -6.03
C GLY A 473 -20.74 48.57 -7.04
N PRO A 474 -20.98 48.89 -8.32
CA PRO A 474 -20.05 48.65 -9.44
C PRO A 474 -18.80 49.56 -9.47
N ALA A 475 -18.56 50.40 -8.46
CA ALA A 475 -17.41 51.30 -8.40
C ALA A 475 -16.09 50.61 -7.96
N SER A 476 -16.16 49.35 -7.52
CA SER A 476 -15.01 48.55 -7.03
C SER A 476 -14.83 47.20 -7.75
N ALA A 477 -15.42 47.02 -8.93
CA ALA A 477 -15.33 45.74 -9.65
C ALA A 477 -13.90 45.50 -10.18
N ASP A 478 -13.36 44.31 -9.93
CA ASP A 478 -12.01 43.93 -10.36
C ASP A 478 -11.99 43.62 -11.86
N VAL A 479 -10.87 43.95 -12.49
CA VAL A 479 -10.65 43.64 -13.91
C VAL A 479 -10.49 42.13 -14.07
N TYR A 480 -11.33 41.54 -14.90
CA TYR A 480 -11.35 40.10 -15.13
C TYR A 480 -10.59 39.74 -16.40
N ARG A 481 -9.32 39.35 -16.24
CA ARG A 481 -8.37 39.13 -17.35
C ARG A 481 -8.27 37.65 -17.72
N ILE A 482 -9.09 37.18 -18.66
CA ILE A 482 -9.00 35.81 -19.18
C ILE A 482 -8.30 35.77 -20.53
N GLY A 483 -7.25 34.95 -20.67
CA GLY A 483 -6.61 34.56 -21.93
C GLY A 483 -6.50 33.05 -22.13
N PHE A 484 -5.77 32.61 -23.16
CA PHE A 484 -5.64 31.19 -23.52
C PHE A 484 -4.94 30.33 -22.47
N ASN A 485 -3.93 30.89 -21.80
CA ASN A 485 -3.16 30.19 -20.77
C ASN A 485 -3.82 30.26 -19.38
N THR A 486 -5.01 30.83 -19.26
CA THR A 486 -5.78 30.85 -18.01
C THR A 486 -6.10 29.42 -17.58
N ARG A 487 -5.93 29.11 -16.29
CA ARG A 487 -6.20 27.75 -15.77
C ARG A 487 -7.70 27.52 -15.66
N VAL A 488 -8.20 26.42 -16.21
CA VAL A 488 -9.65 26.13 -16.27
C VAL A 488 -10.27 26.11 -14.87
N LEU A 489 -9.59 25.55 -13.88
CA LEU A 489 -10.08 25.47 -12.50
C LEU A 489 -10.26 26.84 -11.83
N SER A 490 -9.50 27.85 -12.25
CA SER A 490 -9.60 29.22 -11.73
C SER A 490 -10.82 29.99 -12.30
N ILE A 491 -11.44 29.47 -13.37
CA ILE A 491 -12.67 30.01 -13.99
C ILE A 491 -13.93 29.51 -13.27
N LEU A 492 -13.84 28.42 -12.49
CA LEU A 492 -14.97 27.89 -11.73
C LEU A 492 -15.52 28.93 -10.74
N GLU A 493 -16.84 28.95 -10.58
CA GLU A 493 -17.52 29.83 -9.62
C GLU A 493 -17.22 29.43 -8.17
N ALA A 494 -17.37 30.36 -7.22
CA ALA A 494 -16.83 30.23 -5.86
C ALA A 494 -17.17 28.90 -5.13
N PRO A 495 -18.40 28.34 -5.20
CA PRO A 495 -18.72 27.05 -4.57
C PRO A 495 -18.25 25.82 -5.35
N SER A 496 -17.76 26.00 -6.58
CA SER A 496 -17.17 24.97 -7.44
C SER A 496 -15.64 25.03 -7.46
N ARG A 497 -15.07 26.22 -7.21
CA ARG A 497 -13.63 26.50 -7.26
C ARG A 497 -12.83 25.83 -6.14
N GLY A 498 -13.41 25.67 -4.96
CA GLY A 498 -12.70 25.09 -3.81
C GLY A 498 -11.66 26.07 -3.23
N VAL A 499 -10.41 25.61 -3.02
CA VAL A 499 -9.32 26.43 -2.42
C VAL A 499 -8.55 27.26 -3.47
N THR A 500 -8.83 27.02 -4.75
CA THR A 500 -8.17 27.70 -5.88
C THR A 500 -8.49 29.19 -5.88
N LEU A 501 -7.48 30.03 -6.19
CA LEU A 501 -7.64 31.48 -6.24
C LEU A 501 -8.44 31.93 -7.48
N PRO A 502 -9.26 32.99 -7.39
CA PRO A 502 -9.88 33.63 -8.55
C PRO A 502 -8.86 34.19 -9.54
N ILE A 503 -9.29 34.34 -10.79
CA ILE A 503 -8.59 35.11 -11.82
C ILE A 503 -8.93 36.60 -11.62
N THR A 504 -8.29 37.29 -10.68
CA THR A 504 -8.51 38.73 -10.48
C THR A 504 -7.17 39.46 -10.36
N ASP A 505 -6.93 40.41 -11.26
CA ASP A 505 -5.79 41.33 -11.20
C ASP A 505 -6.24 42.61 -10.49
N THR A 506 -5.84 42.77 -9.23
CA THR A 506 -6.11 43.98 -8.44
C THR A 506 -5.09 45.09 -8.69
N SER A 507 -4.11 44.88 -9.58
CA SER A 507 -3.08 45.88 -9.88
C SER A 507 -3.56 46.90 -10.92
N THR A 508 -3.31 48.18 -10.64
CA THR A 508 -3.65 49.29 -11.53
C THR A 508 -2.75 49.26 -12.77
N GLY A 509 -3.22 48.57 -13.83
CA GLY A 509 -2.80 48.75 -15.22
C GLY A 509 -1.29 48.71 -15.48
N THR A 510 -0.72 47.51 -15.64
CA THR A 510 0.42 47.19 -16.55
C THR A 510 0.95 45.77 -16.36
N ALA A 511 0.60 45.07 -15.27
CA ALA A 511 1.00 43.68 -15.10
C ALA A 511 0.16 42.78 -16.03
N ALA A 512 0.80 42.09 -16.97
CA ALA A 512 0.25 40.82 -17.45
C ALA A 512 0.07 39.92 -16.22
N MET A 513 -0.98 39.08 -16.16
CA MET A 513 -1.13 38.09 -15.08
C MET A 513 0.20 37.37 -14.91
N ASN A 514 0.86 37.62 -13.78
CA ASN A 514 2.15 37.01 -13.53
C ASN A 514 1.84 35.60 -13.05
N GLU A 515 2.28 34.58 -13.81
CA GLU A 515 2.01 33.18 -13.47
C GLU A 515 2.44 32.82 -12.04
N SER A 516 3.38 33.58 -11.46
CA SER A 516 3.78 33.44 -10.05
C SER A 516 2.67 33.72 -9.02
N GLN A 517 1.56 34.34 -9.41
CA GLN A 517 0.41 34.63 -8.55
C GLN A 517 -0.61 33.48 -8.50
N PHE A 518 -0.51 32.50 -9.41
CA PHE A 518 -1.39 31.32 -9.37
C PHE A 518 -0.94 30.36 -8.26
N ASP A 519 -1.92 29.72 -7.61
CA ASP A 519 -1.67 28.63 -6.69
C ASP A 519 -0.95 27.48 -7.42
N LYS A 520 0.28 27.17 -7.01
CA LYS A 520 1.14 26.17 -7.67
C LYS A 520 0.71 24.72 -7.41
N VAL A 521 -0.24 24.50 -6.51
CA VAL A 521 -0.72 23.18 -6.08
C VAL A 521 -2.16 22.96 -6.53
N TYR A 522 -3.10 23.81 -6.12
CA TYR A 522 -4.54 23.61 -6.33
C TYR A 522 -5.06 24.06 -7.70
N ASN A 523 -4.20 24.62 -8.57
CA ASN A 523 -4.53 24.77 -9.98
C ASN A 523 -4.31 23.48 -10.80
N LYS A 524 -3.75 22.44 -10.16
CA LYS A 524 -3.60 21.11 -10.77
C LYS A 524 -4.85 20.28 -10.53
N THR A 525 -5.22 19.49 -11.53
CA THR A 525 -6.45 18.69 -11.54
C THR A 525 -6.54 17.72 -10.36
N ILE A 526 -5.43 17.05 -10.01
CA ILE A 526 -5.42 16.02 -8.97
C ILE A 526 -5.55 16.60 -7.56
N PRO A 527 -4.71 17.57 -7.12
CA PRO A 527 -4.91 18.24 -5.84
C PRO A 527 -6.31 18.82 -5.66
N TRP A 528 -6.87 19.44 -6.70
CA TRP A 528 -8.22 19.99 -6.68
C TRP A 528 -9.31 18.91 -6.50
N MET A 529 -9.24 17.81 -7.26
CA MET A 529 -10.20 16.71 -7.16
C MET A 529 -10.15 16.03 -5.79
N LEU A 530 -8.95 15.72 -5.30
CA LEU A 530 -8.76 15.08 -4.00
C LEU A 530 -9.23 15.97 -2.84
N ASP A 531 -8.99 17.29 -2.92
CA ASP A 531 -9.50 18.25 -1.94
C ASP A 531 -11.04 18.28 -1.92
N TRP A 532 -11.70 18.22 -3.08
CA TRP A 532 -13.17 18.14 -3.14
C TRP A 532 -13.72 16.86 -2.53
N ILE A 533 -13.08 15.72 -2.78
CA ILE A 533 -13.47 14.45 -2.16
C ILE A 533 -13.36 14.55 -0.63
N VAL A 534 -12.24 15.06 -0.11
CA VAL A 534 -12.03 15.26 1.33
C VAL A 534 -13.06 16.22 1.92
N LYS A 535 -13.32 17.36 1.26
CA LYS A 535 -14.31 18.35 1.72
C LYS A 535 -15.70 17.78 1.89
N VAL A 536 -16.16 17.05 0.87
CA VAL A 536 -17.53 16.52 0.83
C VAL A 536 -17.71 15.33 1.77
N THR A 537 -16.67 14.51 1.95
CA THR A 537 -16.77 13.30 2.79
C THR A 537 -16.38 13.52 4.26
N LEU A 538 -15.40 14.39 4.55
CA LEU A 538 -14.84 14.59 5.90
C LEU A 538 -15.07 15.99 6.48
N GLU A 539 -15.05 17.06 5.67
CA GLU A 539 -15.08 18.44 6.17
C GLU A 539 -16.47 19.11 6.17
N GLY A 540 -17.50 18.37 5.74
CA GLY A 540 -18.90 18.80 5.86
C GLY A 540 -19.44 19.64 4.71
N TYR A 541 -18.81 19.58 3.53
CA TYR A 541 -19.35 20.24 2.31
C TYR A 541 -20.42 19.40 1.61
N GLY A 542 -20.65 18.16 2.04
CA GLY A 542 -21.71 17.30 1.53
C GLY A 542 -23.04 17.50 2.27
N PRO A 543 -24.19 17.19 1.65
CA PRO A 543 -25.50 17.36 2.27
C PRO A 543 -25.86 16.27 3.30
N TYR A 544 -25.19 15.11 3.29
CA TYR A 544 -25.52 13.99 4.17
C TYR A 544 -24.65 13.99 5.44
N TYR A 545 -25.28 13.73 6.59
CA TYR A 545 -24.59 13.67 7.88
C TYR A 545 -25.19 12.60 8.80
N SER A 546 -24.41 12.06 9.73
CA SER A 546 -24.87 11.04 10.68
C SER A 546 -24.99 11.56 12.12
N GLN A 547 -24.19 12.55 12.49
CA GLN A 547 -24.05 13.04 13.86
C GLN A 547 -24.43 14.52 14.01
N LYS A 548 -24.76 14.89 15.26
CA LYS A 548 -25.03 16.27 15.67
C LYS A 548 -24.15 16.61 16.88
N ASP A 549 -23.80 17.89 17.02
CA ASP A 549 -23.13 18.38 18.22
C ASP A 549 -24.07 18.37 19.44
N SER A 550 -23.53 18.74 20.61
CA SER A 550 -24.31 18.88 21.84
C SER A 550 -25.44 19.93 21.77
N GLY A 551 -25.39 20.85 20.80
CA GLY A 551 -26.42 21.85 20.51
C GLY A 551 -27.46 21.40 19.48
N GLY A 552 -27.34 20.20 18.92
CA GLY A 552 -28.23 19.67 17.89
C GLY A 552 -27.89 20.10 16.46
N ASN A 553 -26.76 20.77 16.23
CA ASN A 553 -26.32 21.18 14.90
C ASN A 553 -25.65 20.00 14.18
N PRO A 554 -25.92 19.78 12.88
CA PRO A 554 -25.22 18.77 12.08
C PRO A 554 -23.71 18.97 12.09
N ILE A 555 -22.96 17.90 12.33
CA ILE A 555 -21.50 17.88 12.28
C ILE A 555 -20.98 16.92 11.21
N ALA A 556 -19.82 17.26 10.65
CA ALA A 556 -19.05 16.43 9.76
C ALA A 556 -18.22 15.39 10.55
N PRO A 557 -17.69 14.34 9.89
CA PRO A 557 -16.86 13.32 10.56
C PRO A 557 -15.62 13.87 11.27
N ASN A 558 -15.05 15.00 10.80
CA ASN A 558 -13.93 15.66 11.47
C ASN A 558 -14.33 16.50 12.69
N GLY A 559 -15.62 16.55 13.05
CA GLY A 559 -16.16 17.31 14.16
C GLY A 559 -16.57 18.76 13.85
N ASN A 560 -16.30 19.26 12.64
CA ASN A 560 -16.71 20.61 12.25
C ASN A 560 -18.22 20.69 11.98
N LEU A 561 -18.79 21.89 12.13
CA LEU A 561 -20.16 22.16 11.67
C LEU A 561 -20.27 21.96 10.15
N LEU A 562 -21.42 21.45 9.72
CA LEU A 562 -21.72 21.26 8.30
C LEU A 562 -21.67 22.60 7.55
N GLN A 563 -20.98 22.63 6.41
CA GLN A 563 -20.74 23.82 5.58
C GLN A 563 -21.55 23.82 4.27
N TYR A 564 -22.39 22.80 4.06
CA TYR A 564 -23.21 22.65 2.87
C TYR A 564 -24.16 23.85 2.65
N GLN A 565 -24.17 24.36 1.41
CA GLN A 565 -25.04 25.44 0.96
C GLN A 565 -26.02 24.89 -0.09
N PRO A 566 -27.34 24.86 0.16
CA PRO A 566 -28.33 24.29 -0.77
C PRO A 566 -28.64 25.19 -1.97
N THR A 567 -28.28 26.46 -1.90
CA THR A 567 -28.43 27.44 -2.98
C THR A 567 -27.30 28.45 -2.91
N TRP A 568 -26.73 28.83 -4.04
CA TRP A 568 -25.69 29.83 -4.11
C TRP A 568 -25.83 30.70 -5.37
N LYS A 569 -25.14 31.83 -5.42
CA LYS A 569 -25.22 32.78 -6.53
C LYS A 569 -23.89 32.92 -7.24
N THR A 570 -23.92 33.05 -8.56
CA THR A 570 -22.72 33.34 -9.35
C THR A 570 -22.16 34.72 -9.01
N SER A 571 -20.89 34.94 -9.32
CA SER A 571 -20.28 36.27 -9.27
C SER A 571 -21.01 37.22 -10.23
N GLN A 572 -20.94 38.53 -9.97
CA GLN A 572 -21.51 39.53 -10.86
C GLN A 572 -20.52 39.79 -12.01
N TYR A 573 -20.92 39.42 -13.23
CA TYR A 573 -20.12 39.64 -14.43
C TYR A 573 -20.73 40.73 -15.30
N TYR A 574 -19.90 41.63 -15.79
CA TYR A 574 -20.30 42.56 -16.83
C TYR A 574 -19.19 42.86 -17.83
N ILE A 575 -19.61 43.23 -19.04
CA ILE A 575 -18.74 43.61 -20.14
C ILE A 575 -19.10 45.04 -20.54
N GLN A 576 -18.09 45.90 -20.63
CA GLN A 576 -18.24 47.23 -21.22
C GLN A 576 -18.15 47.13 -22.74
N VAL A 577 -19.19 47.59 -23.43
CA VAL A 577 -19.25 47.63 -24.89
C VAL A 577 -19.41 49.07 -25.38
N ILE A 578 -18.87 49.35 -26.56
CA ILE A 578 -19.10 50.63 -27.26
C ILE A 578 -20.11 50.39 -28.39
N PRO A 579 -21.27 51.07 -28.38
CA PRO A 579 -22.21 51.04 -29.50
C PRO A 579 -21.67 51.83 -30.71
N ARG A 580 -22.23 51.57 -31.90
CA ARG A 580 -21.77 52.22 -33.15
C ARG A 580 -21.94 53.74 -33.11
N THR A 581 -20.99 54.46 -33.70
CA THR A 581 -21.07 55.92 -33.90
C THR A 581 -22.30 56.30 -34.74
N GLY A 582 -23.23 57.08 -34.18
CA GLY A 582 -24.37 57.66 -34.91
C GLY A 582 -25.76 57.02 -34.68
N MET A 583 -25.93 56.15 -33.67
CA MET A 583 -27.25 55.60 -33.30
C MET A 583 -28.30 56.69 -32.99
N THR A 584 -29.57 56.40 -33.28
CA THR A 584 -30.67 57.34 -33.07
C THR A 584 -30.91 57.62 -31.59
N ALA A 585 -31.45 58.80 -31.26
CA ALA A 585 -31.64 59.24 -29.87
C ALA A 585 -32.55 58.33 -29.02
N ALA A 586 -33.49 57.60 -29.65
CA ALA A 586 -34.40 56.69 -28.95
C ALA A 586 -33.69 55.39 -28.49
N ASP A 587 -32.77 54.87 -29.30
CA ASP A 587 -31.98 53.67 -28.98
C ASP A 587 -30.79 53.99 -28.05
N ARG A 588 -30.35 55.26 -28.03
CA ARG A 588 -29.27 55.78 -27.17
C ARG A 588 -29.67 55.93 -25.70
N LEU A 589 -30.97 56.11 -25.41
CA LEU A 589 -31.47 56.52 -24.07
C LEU A 589 -31.15 55.51 -22.95
N ALA A 590 -30.98 54.22 -23.27
CA ALA A 590 -30.69 53.16 -22.28
C ALA A 590 -29.20 53.10 -21.84
N CYS A 591 -28.29 53.68 -22.63
CA CYS A 591 -26.87 53.87 -22.24
C CYS A 591 -26.53 55.32 -21.89
N ASP A 592 -27.53 56.21 -21.95
CA ASP A 592 -27.34 57.61 -21.58
C ASP A 592 -27.22 57.70 -20.04
N PRO A 593 -26.14 58.29 -19.51
CA PRO A 593 -26.03 58.55 -18.07
C PRO A 593 -27.12 59.48 -17.51
N ASN A 594 -28.01 60.04 -18.33
CA ASN A 594 -29.11 60.89 -17.87
C ASN A 594 -30.48 60.49 -18.47
N PRO A 595 -31.12 59.41 -17.99
CA PRO A 595 -32.36 58.89 -18.58
C PRO A 595 -33.57 59.83 -18.46
N ASN A 596 -33.49 60.88 -17.62
CA ASN A 596 -34.55 61.87 -17.41
C ASN A 596 -34.12 63.31 -17.77
N GLY A 597 -32.95 63.51 -18.38
CA GLY A 597 -32.42 64.82 -18.75
C GLY A 597 -32.59 65.13 -20.23
N THR A 598 -32.66 66.42 -20.56
CA THR A 598 -32.68 66.96 -21.93
C THR A 598 -31.71 66.20 -22.86
N ALA A 599 -32.22 65.67 -23.97
CA ALA A 599 -31.42 64.96 -24.96
C ALA A 599 -30.12 65.70 -25.28
N VAL A 600 -28.99 65.01 -25.29
CA VAL A 600 -27.69 65.60 -25.64
C VAL A 600 -27.71 65.97 -27.13
N THR A 601 -28.10 67.21 -27.45
CA THR A 601 -28.29 67.69 -28.83
C THR A 601 -27.00 68.01 -29.59
N ASN A 602 -25.83 67.81 -28.98
CA ASN A 602 -24.55 68.18 -29.58
C ASN A 602 -23.81 66.94 -30.11
N ALA A 603 -24.00 66.63 -31.39
CA ALA A 603 -23.36 65.50 -32.08
C ALA A 603 -21.82 65.56 -32.09
N ALA A 604 -21.21 66.74 -31.85
CA ALA A 604 -19.77 66.95 -31.87
C ALA A 604 -19.05 66.69 -30.52
N THR A 605 -19.79 66.53 -29.42
CA THR A 605 -19.25 66.24 -28.07
C THR A 605 -19.88 65.02 -27.40
N ALA A 606 -20.74 64.28 -28.12
CA ALA A 606 -21.26 63.01 -27.68
C ALA A 606 -20.13 61.96 -27.72
N ILE A 607 -19.28 61.97 -26.70
CA ILE A 607 -18.33 60.90 -26.40
C ILE A 607 -19.11 59.58 -26.43
N GLU A 608 -18.54 58.62 -27.12
CA GLU A 608 -18.86 57.20 -27.17
C GLU A 608 -19.14 56.67 -25.75
N THR A 609 -20.38 56.77 -25.26
CA THR A 609 -20.72 56.34 -23.90
C THR A 609 -20.73 54.82 -23.84
N GLU A 610 -19.80 54.26 -23.06
CA GLU A 610 -19.72 52.83 -22.78
C GLU A 610 -21.00 52.33 -22.10
N CYS A 611 -21.50 51.19 -22.57
CA CYS A 611 -22.62 50.47 -21.97
C CYS A 611 -22.08 49.28 -21.19
N ARG A 612 -22.62 49.02 -19.99
CA ARG A 612 -22.36 47.81 -19.22
C ARG A 612 -23.45 46.80 -19.54
N ILE A 613 -23.05 45.63 -20.03
CA ILE A 613 -23.95 44.50 -20.21
C ILE A 613 -23.60 43.45 -19.16
N TYR A 614 -24.56 43.10 -18.32
CA TYR A 614 -24.45 42.08 -17.29
C TYR A 614 -24.91 40.72 -17.80
N LEU A 615 -24.46 39.67 -17.11
CA LEU A 615 -24.94 38.30 -17.27
C LEU A 615 -26.49 38.25 -17.25
N GLY A 616 -27.12 37.48 -18.15
CA GLY A 616 -28.58 37.46 -18.31
C GLY A 616 -29.16 38.62 -19.13
N GLY A 617 -28.31 39.49 -19.69
CA GLY A 617 -28.71 40.52 -20.66
C GLY A 617 -29.18 41.85 -20.05
N LEU A 618 -28.86 42.14 -18.79
CA LEU A 618 -29.21 43.45 -18.20
C LEU A 618 -28.24 44.54 -18.69
N GLN A 619 -28.76 45.72 -19.04
CA GLN A 619 -27.99 46.83 -19.60
C GLN A 619 -28.01 48.07 -18.66
N GLU A 620 -26.85 48.70 -18.44
CA GLU A 620 -26.71 49.93 -17.65
C GLU A 620 -25.69 50.92 -18.29
N GLY A 621 -25.90 52.23 -18.18
CA GLY A 621 -24.94 53.25 -18.65
C GLY A 621 -23.72 53.42 -17.72
N ALA A 622 -22.52 53.63 -18.28
CA ALA A 622 -21.27 53.61 -17.50
C ALA A 622 -21.07 54.74 -16.48
N THR A 623 -21.83 55.84 -16.54
CA THR A 623 -21.58 57.08 -15.76
C THR A 623 -22.66 57.47 -14.76
N ASN A 624 -23.75 56.69 -14.60
CA ASN A 624 -24.77 56.95 -13.57
C ASN A 624 -25.48 55.65 -13.12
N PRO A 625 -25.08 55.02 -12.00
CA PRO A 625 -25.83 53.89 -11.45
C PRO A 625 -27.20 54.39 -10.99
N ALA A 626 -28.28 53.78 -11.46
CA ALA A 626 -29.64 54.28 -11.27
C ALA A 626 -29.89 54.71 -9.80
N THR A 627 -30.07 56.01 -9.57
CA THR A 627 -30.20 56.67 -8.25
C THR A 627 -31.48 56.31 -7.48
N VAL A 628 -32.18 55.24 -7.88
CA VAL A 628 -33.44 54.79 -7.25
C VAL A 628 -33.36 53.36 -6.71
N ASN A 629 -32.33 52.56 -7.03
CA ASN A 629 -32.03 51.31 -6.31
C ASN A 629 -30.67 50.74 -6.78
N PRO A 630 -29.54 51.03 -6.10
CA PRO A 630 -28.20 50.61 -6.53
C PRO A 630 -27.93 49.08 -6.51
N GLY A 631 -28.93 48.25 -6.23
CA GLY A 631 -28.81 46.79 -6.12
C GLY A 631 -29.87 45.97 -6.86
N ALA A 632 -30.80 46.59 -7.61
CA ALA A 632 -31.92 45.88 -8.25
C ALA A 632 -31.65 45.44 -9.71
N THR A 633 -30.55 45.87 -10.32
CA THR A 633 -30.27 45.76 -11.77
C THR A 633 -28.99 45.02 -12.12
N LYS A 634 -28.43 44.22 -11.21
CA LYS A 634 -27.19 43.48 -11.43
C LYS A 634 -27.45 42.02 -11.82
N GLY A 635 -26.90 41.58 -12.96
CA GLY A 635 -27.06 40.22 -13.46
C GLY A 635 -26.23 39.18 -12.71
N MET A 636 -26.89 38.13 -12.22
CA MET A 636 -26.32 36.95 -11.56
C MET A 636 -27.30 35.78 -11.71
N TYR A 637 -26.81 34.54 -11.70
CA TYR A 637 -27.66 33.35 -11.70
C TYR A 637 -27.73 32.73 -10.30
N SER A 638 -28.94 32.33 -9.88
CA SER A 638 -29.16 31.55 -8.67
C SER A 638 -29.06 30.05 -9.00
N ILE A 639 -28.11 29.38 -8.39
CA ILE A 639 -27.84 27.95 -8.58
C ILE A 639 -28.34 27.21 -7.34
N PRO A 640 -29.51 26.55 -7.38
CA PRO A 640 -29.85 25.55 -6.38
C PRO A 640 -28.89 24.36 -6.48
N GLU A 641 -28.75 23.55 -5.45
CA GLU A 641 -28.16 22.21 -5.56
C GLU A 641 -29.28 21.18 -5.77
N THR A 642 -28.95 19.93 -6.09
CA THR A 642 -29.94 18.84 -6.22
C THR A 642 -30.68 18.55 -4.91
N ILE A 643 -30.06 18.84 -3.77
CA ILE A 643 -30.58 18.60 -2.43
C ILE A 643 -30.87 19.94 -1.76
N SER A 644 -32.11 20.17 -1.35
CA SER A 644 -32.55 21.48 -0.85
C SER A 644 -32.23 21.73 0.62
N ALA A 645 -31.86 20.70 1.38
CA ALA A 645 -31.47 20.81 2.79
C ALA A 645 -30.61 19.62 3.24
N PRO A 646 -29.76 19.78 4.26
CA PRO A 646 -29.00 18.66 4.83
C PRO A 646 -29.88 17.50 5.29
N ILE A 647 -29.46 16.26 5.00
CA ILE A 647 -30.20 15.03 5.29
C ILE A 647 -29.44 14.21 6.33
N GLN A 648 -30.12 13.89 7.44
CA GLN A 648 -29.58 12.96 8.43
C GLN A 648 -29.72 11.51 7.94
N VAL A 649 -28.65 10.74 7.99
CA VAL A 649 -28.62 9.31 7.65
C VAL A 649 -28.27 8.46 8.87
N SER A 650 -28.40 7.14 8.73
CA SER A 650 -28.33 6.21 9.86
C SER A 650 -26.90 5.98 10.37
N THR A 651 -25.91 5.95 9.47
CA THR A 651 -24.52 5.63 9.80
C THR A 651 -23.54 6.60 9.14
N ALA A 652 -22.33 6.72 9.71
CA ALA A 652 -21.26 7.52 9.12
C ALA A 652 -20.76 6.93 7.79
N GLU A 653 -20.79 5.60 7.62
CA GLU A 653 -20.44 4.94 6.34
C GLU A 653 -21.45 5.30 5.24
N GLU A 654 -22.75 5.28 5.55
CA GLU A 654 -23.80 5.73 4.63
C GLU A 654 -23.60 7.20 4.23
N ALA A 655 -23.32 8.09 5.21
CA ALA A 655 -23.06 9.50 4.93
C ALA A 655 -21.85 9.67 3.99
N PHE A 656 -20.77 8.92 4.22
CA PHE A 656 -19.56 8.95 3.41
C PHE A 656 -19.85 8.61 1.94
N TYR A 657 -20.47 7.46 1.67
CA TYR A 657 -20.72 7.02 0.29
C TYR A 657 -21.79 7.86 -0.42
N ARG A 658 -22.84 8.31 0.29
CA ARG A 658 -23.85 9.21 -0.29
C ARG A 658 -23.25 10.56 -0.67
N ASN A 659 -22.41 11.13 0.19
CA ASN A 659 -21.68 12.36 -0.12
C ASN A 659 -20.73 12.18 -1.31
N LEU A 660 -20.01 11.04 -1.37
CA LEU A 660 -19.16 10.72 -2.52
C LEU A 660 -19.95 10.59 -3.83
N GLN A 661 -21.08 9.86 -3.84
CA GLN A 661 -21.93 9.76 -5.03
C GLN A 661 -22.55 11.10 -5.42
N TRP A 662 -22.91 11.92 -4.43
CA TRP A 662 -23.38 13.28 -4.66
C TRP A 662 -22.30 14.12 -5.36
N LEU A 663 -21.04 14.08 -4.92
CA LEU A 663 -19.92 14.75 -5.62
C LEU A 663 -19.71 14.21 -7.05
N MET A 664 -19.82 12.90 -7.23
CA MET A 664 -19.58 12.26 -8.52
C MET A 664 -20.65 12.58 -9.57
N TYR A 665 -21.92 12.70 -9.16
CA TYR A 665 -23.05 12.76 -10.09
C TYR A 665 -24.01 13.95 -9.92
N GLU A 666 -24.02 14.66 -8.79
CA GLU A 666 -25.12 15.57 -8.44
C GLU A 666 -24.68 16.98 -8.03
N LYS A 667 -23.48 17.16 -7.45
CA LYS A 667 -22.93 18.48 -7.10
C LYS A 667 -22.83 19.35 -8.34
N ARG A 668 -23.36 20.57 -8.31
CA ARG A 668 -23.29 21.46 -9.48
C ARG A 668 -21.94 22.15 -9.58
N PHE A 669 -21.21 21.84 -10.65
CA PHE A 669 -20.01 22.56 -11.06
C PHE A 669 -20.37 23.57 -12.15
N VAL A 670 -20.06 24.84 -11.95
CA VAL A 670 -20.38 25.92 -12.89
C VAL A 670 -19.11 26.69 -13.26
N ALA A 671 -18.93 26.91 -14.56
CA ALA A 671 -17.90 27.80 -15.10
C ALA A 671 -18.58 28.88 -15.95
N ILE A 672 -18.17 30.14 -15.77
CA ILE A 672 -18.67 31.27 -16.56
C ILE A 672 -17.49 31.99 -17.21
N LEU A 673 -17.55 32.10 -18.53
CA LEU A 673 -16.57 32.77 -19.35
C LEU A 673 -17.21 33.99 -20.03
N PRO A 674 -17.04 35.21 -19.48
CA PRO A 674 -17.44 36.45 -20.12
C PRO A 674 -16.40 36.86 -21.16
N VAL A 675 -16.86 37.18 -22.37
CA VAL A 675 -16.02 37.45 -23.53
C VAL A 675 -16.52 38.68 -24.28
N ARG A 676 -15.62 39.61 -24.57
CA ARG A 676 -15.89 40.75 -25.44
C ARG A 676 -15.72 40.31 -26.90
N ALA A 677 -16.83 40.26 -27.64
CA ALA A 677 -16.83 39.88 -29.04
C ALA A 677 -16.69 41.12 -29.94
N LYS A 678 -15.70 41.08 -30.86
CA LYS A 678 -15.52 42.07 -31.93
C LYS A 678 -15.44 41.34 -33.26
N LEU A 679 -16.42 41.57 -34.14
CA LEU A 679 -16.60 40.81 -35.40
C LEU A 679 -15.45 40.98 -36.40
N ALA A 680 -14.75 42.12 -36.38
CA ALA A 680 -13.50 42.31 -37.11
C ALA A 680 -12.72 43.51 -36.54
N ALA A 681 -11.42 43.63 -36.84
CA ALA A 681 -10.62 44.79 -36.47
C ALA A 681 -11.17 46.12 -37.03
N THR A 682 -11.85 46.07 -38.18
CA THR A 682 -12.44 47.19 -38.92
C THR A 682 -13.85 47.59 -38.45
N VAL A 683 -14.54 46.73 -37.69
CA VAL A 683 -15.87 47.02 -37.14
C VAL A 683 -15.74 47.92 -35.91
N THR A 684 -16.56 48.96 -35.80
CA THR A 684 -16.45 49.97 -34.73
C THR A 684 -17.26 49.66 -33.47
N TYR A 685 -18.19 48.70 -33.53
CA TYR A 685 -19.02 48.30 -32.39
C TYR A 685 -18.57 46.98 -31.76
N GLU A 686 -18.96 46.76 -30.51
CA GLU A 686 -18.57 45.63 -29.66
C GLU A 686 -19.81 44.99 -29.03
N GLU A 687 -19.75 43.69 -28.76
CA GLU A 687 -20.86 42.95 -28.14
C GLU A 687 -20.39 42.10 -26.96
N ALA A 688 -21.34 41.76 -26.09
CA ALA A 688 -21.09 40.98 -24.88
C ALA A 688 -21.51 39.52 -25.10
N LEU A 689 -20.62 38.58 -24.75
CA LEU A 689 -20.87 37.15 -24.81
C LEU A 689 -20.61 36.54 -23.43
N PHE A 690 -21.51 35.69 -22.95
CA PHE A 690 -21.30 34.89 -21.75
C PHE A 690 -21.48 33.42 -22.10
N ILE A 691 -20.42 32.64 -21.90
CA ILE A 691 -20.44 31.19 -22.06
C ILE A 691 -20.54 30.58 -20.68
N THR A 692 -21.62 29.84 -20.43
CA THR A 692 -21.86 29.13 -19.17
C THR A 692 -21.83 27.63 -19.40
N ALA A 693 -21.01 26.94 -18.62
CA ALA A 693 -20.97 25.49 -18.56
C ALA A 693 -21.41 25.00 -17.19
N ILE A 694 -22.34 24.04 -17.15
CA ILE A 694 -22.78 23.40 -15.92
C ILE A 694 -22.70 21.89 -16.06
N GLY A 695 -22.03 21.24 -15.12
CA GLY A 695 -21.99 19.78 -14.99
C GLY A 695 -22.54 19.33 -13.64
N ASN A 696 -23.42 18.33 -13.66
CA ASN A 696 -23.87 17.63 -12.45
C ASN A 696 -22.82 16.59 -12.07
N GLY A 697 -22.11 16.86 -10.99
CA GLY A 697 -20.99 16.09 -10.48
C GLY A 697 -19.75 16.14 -11.38
N ILE A 698 -18.69 15.47 -10.93
CA ILE A 698 -17.44 15.33 -11.71
C ILE A 698 -17.74 14.69 -13.07
N LEU A 699 -18.63 13.70 -13.12
CA LEU A 699 -18.95 12.98 -14.36
C LEU A 699 -19.75 13.81 -15.36
N GLY A 700 -20.59 14.73 -14.90
CA GLY A 700 -21.21 15.73 -15.77
C GLY A 700 -20.15 16.62 -16.41
N MET A 701 -19.17 17.08 -15.64
CA MET A 701 -18.06 17.88 -16.18
C MET A 701 -17.20 17.12 -17.19
N MET A 702 -16.96 15.81 -16.99
CA MET A 702 -16.19 14.99 -17.94
C MET A 702 -16.93 14.78 -19.27
N ASN A 703 -18.26 14.80 -19.25
CA ASN A 703 -19.11 14.63 -20.44
C ASN A 703 -19.56 15.95 -21.05
N LEU A 704 -19.08 17.08 -20.52
CA LEU A 704 -19.51 18.42 -20.93
C LEU A 704 -19.19 18.67 -22.41
N SER A 705 -20.23 18.58 -23.24
CA SER A 705 -20.19 18.81 -24.69
C SER A 705 -21.41 19.66 -25.08
N PRO A 706 -21.32 20.41 -26.20
CA PRO A 706 -22.44 21.16 -26.72
C PRO A 706 -23.59 20.23 -27.13
N ASN A 707 -24.81 20.55 -26.69
CA ASN A 707 -26.04 19.87 -27.12
C ASN A 707 -27.08 20.89 -27.58
N CYS A 708 -27.76 20.58 -28.68
CA CYS A 708 -28.47 21.54 -29.51
C CYS A 708 -29.84 21.05 -29.97
N GLY A 709 -30.77 20.81 -29.04
CA GLY A 709 -32.18 20.51 -29.34
C GLY A 709 -32.43 19.18 -30.10
N PRO A 710 -33.69 18.79 -30.37
CA PRO A 710 -34.08 17.38 -30.59
C PRO A 710 -33.56 16.71 -31.88
N THR A 711 -32.86 17.44 -32.74
CA THR A 711 -32.12 16.92 -33.89
C THR A 711 -30.71 17.48 -33.81
N GLU A 712 -29.69 16.60 -33.77
CA GLU A 712 -28.29 16.87 -33.37
C GLU A 712 -27.54 17.97 -34.17
N ASP A 713 -28.16 18.57 -35.20
CA ASP A 713 -27.49 19.41 -36.20
C ASP A 713 -27.90 20.90 -36.20
N ASN A 714 -28.68 21.40 -35.23
CA ASN A 714 -29.21 22.78 -35.28
C ASN A 714 -28.88 23.65 -34.05
N CYS A 715 -27.59 23.75 -33.74
CA CYS A 715 -27.07 24.62 -32.68
C CYS A 715 -27.35 26.10 -32.86
N THR A 716 -27.49 26.57 -34.10
CA THR A 716 -27.82 27.97 -34.38
C THR A 716 -29.21 28.35 -33.87
N ASN A 717 -30.12 27.37 -33.76
CA ASN A 717 -31.51 27.58 -33.34
C ASN A 717 -31.90 26.87 -32.03
N TYR A 718 -30.99 26.11 -31.41
CA TYR A 718 -31.25 25.42 -30.15
C TYR A 718 -29.94 25.37 -29.37
N ASN A 719 -29.82 26.18 -28.31
CA ASN A 719 -28.64 26.25 -27.44
C ASN A 719 -29.02 25.88 -25.99
N GLY A 720 -28.05 25.54 -25.14
CA GLY A 720 -28.32 25.36 -23.71
C GLY A 720 -29.22 24.19 -23.35
N TYR A 721 -29.21 23.10 -24.14
CA TYR A 721 -29.96 21.88 -23.82
C TYR A 721 -29.15 20.97 -22.89
N TRP A 722 -29.81 20.44 -21.87
CA TRP A 722 -29.27 19.36 -21.07
C TRP A 722 -29.05 18.12 -21.94
N GLN A 723 -27.88 17.49 -21.82
CA GLN A 723 -27.51 16.31 -22.61
C GLN A 723 -28.44 15.12 -22.36
N LYS A 724 -28.70 14.81 -21.09
CA LYS A 724 -29.52 13.65 -20.70
C LYS A 724 -30.99 14.01 -20.57
N LYS A 725 -31.30 15.15 -19.92
CA LYS A 725 -32.70 15.59 -19.72
C LYS A 725 -33.35 16.07 -21.03
N GLY A 726 -32.57 16.58 -21.99
CA GLY A 726 -33.06 17.00 -23.31
C GLY A 726 -33.93 18.27 -23.30
N THR A 727 -33.91 19.04 -22.21
CA THR A 727 -34.66 20.30 -22.08
C THR A 727 -33.72 21.51 -22.05
N PRO A 728 -34.18 22.70 -22.48
CA PRO A 728 -33.35 23.89 -22.43
C PRO A 728 -33.27 24.46 -21.00
N ILE A 729 -32.09 24.91 -20.58
CA ILE A 729 -31.87 25.51 -19.25
C ILE A 729 -32.64 26.83 -19.04
N LYS A 730 -32.90 27.56 -20.14
CA LYS A 730 -33.57 28.87 -20.16
C LYS A 730 -34.64 28.89 -21.25
N THR A 731 -35.70 29.66 -21.04
CA THR A 731 -36.82 29.77 -22.00
C THR A 731 -36.49 30.75 -23.11
N PHE A 732 -36.91 30.41 -24.33
CA PHE A 732 -36.78 31.25 -25.52
C PHE A 732 -38.14 31.82 -25.90
N SER A 733 -38.19 33.12 -26.22
CA SER A 733 -39.40 33.78 -26.72
C SER A 733 -39.50 33.59 -28.24
N GLY A 734 -40.63 33.09 -28.73
CA GLY A 734 -40.84 32.78 -30.16
C GLY A 734 -41.70 33.80 -30.89
N THR A 735 -41.19 34.37 -31.98
CA THR A 735 -41.70 34.29 -33.38
C THR A 735 -40.99 35.31 -34.28
N GLN A 736 -39.76 35.02 -34.67
CA GLN A 736 -39.25 35.07 -36.06
C GLN A 736 -37.78 34.60 -36.05
N ASN A 737 -37.57 33.37 -36.52
CA ASN A 737 -36.29 32.69 -36.83
C ASN A 737 -35.16 32.72 -35.79
N GLY A 738 -35.38 32.10 -34.63
CA GLY A 738 -34.32 31.74 -33.67
C GLY A 738 -34.82 31.65 -32.21
N PRO A 739 -34.14 30.91 -31.31
CA PRO A 739 -34.45 30.83 -29.89
C PRO A 739 -33.91 32.08 -29.17
N TRP A 740 -34.67 33.17 -29.15
CA TRP A 740 -34.21 34.39 -28.50
C TRP A 740 -34.52 34.34 -27.00
N GLU A 741 -33.48 34.25 -26.17
CA GLU A 741 -33.58 34.16 -24.72
C GLU A 741 -34.31 35.35 -24.09
N VAL A 742 -35.04 35.08 -23.00
CA VAL A 742 -35.72 36.13 -22.25
C VAL A 742 -34.72 36.91 -21.39
N MET A 743 -34.60 38.21 -21.67
CA MET A 743 -33.77 39.16 -20.92
C MET A 743 -34.15 39.18 -19.42
N GLY A 744 -33.14 39.22 -18.54
CA GLY A 744 -33.33 39.38 -17.09
C GLY A 744 -33.94 38.17 -16.39
N SER A 745 -33.98 37.00 -17.04
CA SER A 745 -34.45 35.75 -16.43
C SER A 745 -33.29 34.88 -15.93
N ASP A 746 -33.46 34.29 -14.75
CA ASP A 746 -32.55 33.30 -14.18
C ASP A 746 -32.68 31.94 -14.88
N PHE A 747 -31.82 30.97 -14.57
CA PHE A 747 -31.97 29.59 -15.04
C PHE A 747 -33.28 28.98 -14.50
N GLN A 748 -34.09 28.42 -15.39
CA GLN A 748 -35.45 27.99 -15.04
C GLN A 748 -35.58 26.47 -14.91
N ASP A 749 -35.01 25.70 -15.85
CA ASP A 749 -35.23 24.25 -15.93
C ASP A 749 -33.97 23.44 -15.63
N ILE A 750 -33.40 23.63 -14.44
CA ILE A 750 -32.16 22.98 -14.06
C ILE A 750 -32.35 21.45 -13.93
N SER A 751 -31.42 20.67 -14.47
CA SER A 751 -31.48 19.20 -14.43
C SER A 751 -31.07 18.67 -13.07
N ASN A 752 -31.86 17.72 -12.56
CA ASN A 752 -31.50 16.88 -11.41
C ASN A 752 -31.11 15.45 -11.87
N VAL A 753 -30.91 15.24 -13.17
CA VAL A 753 -30.47 13.94 -13.69
C VAL A 753 -28.98 13.74 -13.30
N PRO A 754 -28.62 12.60 -12.68
CA PRO A 754 -27.26 12.27 -12.31
C PRO A 754 -26.28 12.30 -13.50
N GLY A 755 -25.17 13.02 -13.37
CA GLY A 755 -24.12 13.10 -14.39
C GLY A 755 -24.55 13.77 -15.69
N ASP A 756 -25.56 14.64 -15.64
CA ASP A 756 -26.01 15.47 -16.77
C ASP A 756 -25.13 16.72 -16.93
N ALA A 757 -25.14 17.32 -18.11
CA ALA A 757 -24.34 18.51 -18.40
C ALA A 757 -25.04 19.40 -19.42
N VAL A 758 -24.70 20.69 -19.38
CA VAL A 758 -25.21 21.69 -20.33
C VAL A 758 -24.13 22.70 -20.64
N PHE A 759 -24.04 23.02 -21.93
CA PHE A 759 -23.24 24.11 -22.46
C PHE A 759 -24.19 25.18 -23.02
N PHE A 760 -24.10 26.38 -22.49
CA PHE A 760 -25.00 27.48 -22.77
C PHE A 760 -24.22 28.73 -23.15
N MET A 761 -24.68 29.45 -24.17
CA MET A 761 -23.98 30.63 -24.66
C MET A 761 -25.00 31.72 -24.99
N GLU A 762 -24.91 32.84 -24.26
CA GLU A 762 -25.77 34.00 -24.45
C GLU A 762 -24.97 35.17 -25.01
N GLY A 763 -25.45 35.75 -26.11
CA GLY A 763 -24.87 36.94 -26.72
C GLY A 763 -25.85 38.11 -26.65
N TRP A 764 -25.36 39.29 -26.28
CA TRP A 764 -26.18 40.50 -26.14
C TRP A 764 -25.51 41.69 -26.84
N GLY A 765 -26.28 42.42 -27.65
CA GLY A 765 -25.74 43.50 -28.47
C GLY A 765 -26.76 44.23 -29.35
N TYR A 766 -26.26 44.87 -30.41
CA TYR A 766 -27.00 45.79 -31.27
C TYR A 766 -27.07 45.30 -32.74
N GLY A 767 -26.93 43.98 -32.95
CA GLY A 767 -27.08 43.33 -34.25
C GLY A 767 -25.85 43.47 -35.17
N LEU A 768 -25.89 42.83 -36.34
CA LEU A 768 -24.75 42.77 -37.29
C LEU A 768 -24.39 44.14 -37.91
N ALA A 769 -25.30 45.10 -37.86
CA ALA A 769 -25.05 46.47 -38.30
C ALA A 769 -24.70 47.43 -37.15
N GLY A 770 -24.83 46.97 -35.90
CA GLY A 770 -24.55 47.75 -34.68
C GLY A 770 -25.50 48.92 -34.44
N ASP A 771 -26.65 48.94 -35.12
CA ASP A 771 -27.68 49.99 -35.08
C ASP A 771 -29.10 49.43 -34.81
N GLU A 772 -29.22 48.15 -34.49
CA GLU A 772 -30.50 47.53 -34.08
C GLU A 772 -30.78 47.81 -32.60
N SER A 773 -32.03 47.62 -32.16
CA SER A 773 -32.39 47.70 -30.74
C SER A 773 -31.62 46.66 -29.92
N PHE A 774 -31.28 46.97 -28.67
CA PHE A 774 -30.60 46.02 -27.79
C PHE A 774 -31.40 44.72 -27.66
N GLN A 775 -30.77 43.61 -28.02
CA GLN A 775 -31.40 42.30 -28.15
C GLN A 775 -30.37 41.19 -28.00
N VAL A 776 -30.84 39.95 -27.98
CA VAL A 776 -29.98 38.78 -28.17
C VAL A 776 -29.38 38.86 -29.58
N THR A 777 -28.05 38.88 -29.69
CA THR A 777 -27.37 39.22 -30.95
C THR A 777 -27.24 38.03 -31.93
N ALA A 778 -27.30 38.33 -33.22
CA ALA A 778 -26.94 37.42 -34.31
C ALA A 778 -25.46 36.98 -34.28
N VAL A 779 -24.60 37.61 -33.49
CA VAL A 779 -23.21 37.19 -33.29
C VAL A 779 -23.09 35.79 -32.69
N TYR A 780 -24.11 35.31 -31.97
CA TYR A 780 -24.23 33.91 -31.61
C TYR A 780 -24.11 32.99 -32.84
N SER A 781 -24.87 33.27 -33.91
CA SER A 781 -24.89 32.46 -35.14
C SER A 781 -23.58 32.49 -35.92
N ALA A 782 -22.79 33.56 -35.77
CA ALA A 782 -21.49 33.72 -36.43
C ALA A 782 -20.33 33.14 -35.61
N LEU A 783 -20.40 33.18 -34.28
CA LEU A 783 -19.35 32.68 -33.38
C LEU A 783 -19.48 31.20 -33.05
N PHE A 784 -20.71 30.67 -32.99
CA PHE A 784 -20.92 29.27 -32.63
C PHE A 784 -20.12 28.31 -33.54
N PRO A 785 -20.13 28.45 -34.89
CA PRO A 785 -19.34 27.58 -35.77
C PRO A 785 -17.83 27.77 -35.65
N LEU A 786 -17.36 28.85 -35.03
CA LEU A 786 -15.93 29.06 -34.74
C LEU A 786 -15.51 28.37 -33.45
N LEU A 787 -16.39 28.36 -32.45
CA LEU A 787 -16.16 27.69 -31.18
C LEU A 787 -16.33 26.18 -31.33
N ILE A 788 -17.31 25.75 -32.12
CA ILE A 788 -17.72 24.35 -32.27
C ILE A 788 -18.06 24.16 -33.75
N PRO A 789 -17.05 23.87 -34.61
CA PRO A 789 -17.28 23.71 -36.05
C PRO A 789 -18.20 22.54 -36.39
N ASP A 790 -18.13 21.47 -35.61
CA ASP A 790 -18.98 20.30 -35.73
C ASP A 790 -19.31 19.75 -34.33
N PRO A 791 -20.57 19.86 -33.87
CA PRO A 791 -20.98 19.36 -32.57
C PRO A 791 -20.98 17.82 -32.48
N THR A 792 -21.06 17.11 -33.62
CA THR A 792 -21.13 15.63 -33.65
C THR A 792 -19.77 14.96 -33.45
N THR A 793 -18.68 15.69 -33.71
CA THR A 793 -17.30 15.18 -33.58
C THR A 793 -16.53 15.82 -32.41
N ALA A 794 -17.14 16.76 -31.67
CA ALA A 794 -16.52 17.43 -30.54
C ALA A 794 -16.51 16.55 -29.26
N TYR A 795 -15.33 16.37 -28.67
CA TYR A 795 -15.13 15.56 -27.45
C TYR A 795 -15.45 16.28 -26.13
N GLY A 796 -15.90 17.53 -26.20
CA GLY A 796 -16.23 18.36 -25.04
C GLY A 796 -15.08 19.22 -24.53
N MET A 797 -15.31 19.96 -23.44
CA MET A 797 -14.34 20.92 -22.86
C MET A 797 -13.18 20.24 -22.13
N ILE A 798 -13.31 18.97 -21.75
CA ILE A 798 -12.23 18.21 -21.11
C ILE A 798 -11.52 17.38 -22.18
N PRO A 799 -10.18 17.42 -22.27
CA PRO A 799 -9.43 16.68 -23.28
C PRO A 799 -9.83 15.20 -23.38
N PRO A 800 -10.02 14.66 -24.60
CA PRO A 800 -10.51 13.29 -24.83
C PRO A 800 -9.63 12.23 -24.17
N THR A 801 -8.31 12.45 -24.11
CA THR A 801 -7.40 11.54 -23.42
C THR A 801 -7.78 11.34 -21.95
N ILE A 802 -8.28 12.38 -21.28
CA ILE A 802 -8.72 12.32 -19.88
C ILE A 802 -10.19 11.86 -19.82
N SER A 803 -11.10 12.47 -20.60
CA SER A 803 -12.54 12.17 -20.53
C SER A 803 -12.87 10.72 -20.92
N GLN A 804 -12.23 10.15 -21.93
CA GLN A 804 -12.47 8.76 -22.38
C GLN A 804 -11.92 7.69 -21.42
N ASN A 805 -11.02 8.08 -20.50
CA ASN A 805 -10.48 7.21 -19.47
C ASN A 805 -11.10 7.48 -18.08
N ALA A 806 -11.91 8.52 -17.94
CA ALA A 806 -12.50 8.95 -16.66
C ALA A 806 -13.57 8.03 -16.08
N GLY A 807 -14.05 7.04 -16.85
CA GLY A 807 -15.00 6.03 -16.37
C GLY A 807 -14.53 5.32 -15.10
N VAL A 808 -13.21 5.17 -14.94
CA VAL A 808 -12.61 4.53 -13.77
C VAL A 808 -12.83 5.30 -12.47
N ILE A 809 -13.05 6.62 -12.53
CA ILE A 809 -13.29 7.45 -11.34
C ILE A 809 -14.60 7.03 -10.66
N LYS A 810 -15.57 6.49 -11.41
CA LYS A 810 -16.82 5.92 -10.87
C LYS A 810 -16.54 4.78 -9.89
N GLN A 811 -15.50 3.99 -10.15
CA GLN A 811 -15.10 2.83 -9.33
C GLN A 811 -14.55 3.24 -7.96
N LEU A 812 -14.24 4.53 -7.72
CA LEU A 812 -13.94 5.02 -6.36
C LEU A 812 -15.16 4.95 -5.44
N GLY A 813 -16.37 4.95 -5.99
CA GLY A 813 -17.60 4.84 -5.21
C GLY A 813 -18.12 3.41 -5.12
N PHE A 814 -18.65 2.94 -6.25
CA PHE A 814 -19.26 1.63 -6.41
C PHE A 814 -18.63 0.93 -7.60
N LEU A 815 -18.38 -0.37 -7.41
CA LEU A 815 -17.78 -1.22 -8.42
C LEU A 815 -18.84 -1.75 -9.37
N GLY A 816 -18.52 -1.74 -10.67
CA GLY A 816 -19.37 -2.26 -11.74
C GLY A 816 -19.75 -1.22 -12.79
N THR A 817 -20.65 -1.61 -13.69
CA THR A 817 -21.08 -0.81 -14.85
C THR A 817 -22.24 0.15 -14.58
N THR A 818 -22.90 0.01 -13.44
CA THR A 818 -24.13 0.77 -13.12
C THR A 818 -23.78 2.09 -12.45
N ASP A 819 -24.32 3.20 -12.96
CA ASP A 819 -24.23 4.50 -12.30
C ASP A 819 -25.09 4.49 -11.02
N VAL A 820 -24.48 4.72 -9.86
CA VAL A 820 -25.15 4.69 -8.55
C VAL A 820 -25.37 6.13 -8.04
N PRO A 821 -26.58 6.70 -8.14
CA PRO A 821 -26.87 8.03 -7.60
C PRO A 821 -26.86 8.01 -6.06
N SER A 822 -26.80 9.19 -5.43
CA SER A 822 -26.67 9.29 -3.96
C SER A 822 -27.86 8.66 -3.22
N ALA A 823 -29.07 8.72 -3.80
CA ALA A 823 -30.27 8.09 -3.25
C ALA A 823 -30.13 6.56 -3.12
N ASN A 824 -29.42 5.91 -4.03
CA ASN A 824 -29.26 4.45 -4.11
C ASN A 824 -27.99 3.96 -3.38
N ALA A 825 -27.16 4.86 -2.88
CA ALA A 825 -25.99 4.53 -2.05
C ALA A 825 -26.38 4.28 -0.58
N THR A 826 -27.30 3.33 -0.32
CA THR A 826 -27.80 3.01 1.03
C THR A 826 -27.63 1.55 1.39
N PRO A 827 -27.51 1.19 2.69
CA PRO A 827 -27.44 -0.21 3.13
C PRO A 827 -28.60 -1.11 2.69
N SER A 828 -29.77 -0.53 2.40
CA SER A 828 -30.95 -1.26 1.90
C SER A 828 -30.93 -1.54 0.40
N ASP A 829 -30.05 -0.89 -0.37
CA ASP A 829 -29.94 -1.04 -1.82
C ASP A 829 -29.01 -2.20 -2.18
N THR A 830 -29.31 -2.91 -3.27
CA THR A 830 -28.48 -4.02 -3.78
C THR A 830 -27.06 -3.57 -4.15
N ASN A 831 -26.89 -2.30 -4.54
CA ASN A 831 -25.59 -1.74 -4.88
C ASN A 831 -24.65 -1.61 -3.68
N TRP A 832 -25.17 -1.57 -2.44
CA TRP A 832 -24.37 -1.38 -1.22
C TRP A 832 -23.22 -2.37 -1.10
N ASN A 833 -23.43 -3.62 -1.50
CA ASN A 833 -22.43 -4.67 -1.39
C ASN A 833 -21.23 -4.45 -2.33
N ASN A 834 -21.42 -3.72 -3.43
CA ASN A 834 -20.40 -3.44 -4.43
C ASN A 834 -19.61 -2.15 -4.16
N ARG A 835 -19.77 -1.53 -3.00
CA ARG A 835 -19.04 -0.30 -2.65
C ARG A 835 -17.53 -0.54 -2.58
N ASN A 836 -16.74 0.44 -3.03
CA ASN A 836 -15.29 0.37 -2.92
C ASN A 836 -14.85 0.67 -1.48
N ARG A 837 -14.50 -0.38 -0.74
CA ARG A 837 -14.09 -0.31 0.68
C ARG A 837 -12.67 0.20 0.91
N LEU A 838 -11.89 0.46 -0.14
CA LEU A 838 -10.55 1.07 -0.04
C LEU A 838 -10.60 2.59 -0.06
N THR A 839 -11.63 3.16 -0.69
CA THR A 839 -11.79 4.61 -0.85
C THR A 839 -11.71 5.39 0.45
N PRO A 840 -12.34 4.99 1.58
CA PRO A 840 -12.22 5.75 2.83
C PRO A 840 -10.76 5.88 3.32
N PHE A 841 -9.93 4.85 3.12
CA PHE A 841 -8.50 4.91 3.45
C PHE A 841 -7.73 5.85 2.51
N ILE A 842 -8.04 5.80 1.21
CA ILE A 842 -7.47 6.72 0.21
C ILE A 842 -7.83 8.18 0.55
N VAL A 843 -9.06 8.43 1.01
CA VAL A 843 -9.51 9.76 1.43
C VAL A 843 -8.80 10.23 2.70
N ALA A 844 -8.58 9.34 3.68
CA ALA A 844 -7.81 9.66 4.88
C ALA A 844 -6.35 10.06 4.54
N LEU A 845 -5.75 9.38 3.55
CA LEU A 845 -4.43 9.70 3.02
C LEU A 845 -4.43 11.02 2.25
N ALA A 846 -5.42 11.24 1.37
CA ALA A 846 -5.59 12.50 0.64
C ALA A 846 -5.77 13.70 1.58
N LYS A 847 -6.44 13.50 2.73
CA LYS A 847 -6.56 14.51 3.77
C LYS A 847 -5.20 14.82 4.41
N ALA A 848 -4.40 13.81 4.74
CA ALA A 848 -3.07 14.01 5.32
C ALA A 848 -2.16 14.85 4.38
N LEU A 849 -2.15 14.53 3.10
CA LEU A 849 -1.41 15.29 2.08
C LEU A 849 -1.97 16.71 1.88
N GLY A 850 -3.30 16.85 1.93
CA GLY A 850 -3.97 18.14 1.78
C GLY A 850 -3.74 19.09 2.94
N ASP A 851 -3.76 18.59 4.16
CA ASP A 851 -3.46 19.39 5.36
C ASP A 851 -2.00 19.88 5.32
N ASP A 852 -1.05 19.02 4.88
CA ASP A 852 0.35 19.41 4.67
C ASP A 852 0.51 20.49 3.58
N ALA A 853 -0.19 20.34 2.46
CA ALA A 853 -0.18 21.30 1.34
C ALA A 853 -0.80 22.66 1.71
N LYS A 854 -1.81 22.67 2.60
CA LYS A 854 -2.48 23.89 3.08
C LYS A 854 -1.64 24.70 4.07
N THR A 855 -0.54 24.14 4.59
CA THR A 855 0.37 24.86 5.49
C THR A 855 0.94 26.11 4.80
N PRO A 856 0.84 27.32 5.38
CA PRO A 856 1.21 28.57 4.70
C PRO A 856 2.65 28.60 4.17
N ALA A 857 3.60 28.05 4.93
CA ALA A 857 5.01 27.96 4.52
C ALA A 857 5.19 27.05 3.28
N ASN A 858 4.52 25.90 3.26
CA ASN A 858 4.58 24.93 2.15
C ASN A 858 3.90 25.47 0.90
N ARG A 859 2.74 26.11 1.07
CA ARG A 859 1.99 26.73 -0.03
C ARG A 859 2.77 27.86 -0.69
N ALA A 860 3.50 28.67 0.09
CA ALA A 860 4.39 29.70 -0.43
C ALA A 860 5.62 29.14 -1.16
N ALA A 861 6.21 28.05 -0.63
CA ALA A 861 7.30 27.33 -1.28
C ALA A 861 6.87 26.63 -2.58
N GLY A 862 5.57 26.34 -2.73
CA GLY A 862 5.04 25.56 -3.84
C GLY A 862 5.25 24.06 -3.69
N ASN A 863 5.43 23.60 -2.45
CA ASN A 863 5.56 22.18 -2.15
C ASN A 863 4.22 21.47 -2.41
N ASN A 864 4.25 20.38 -3.17
CA ASN A 864 3.10 19.60 -3.57
C ASN A 864 3.19 18.16 -3.03
N PRO A 865 2.71 17.89 -1.80
CA PRO A 865 2.68 16.55 -1.21
C PRO A 865 1.91 15.53 -2.04
N TYR A 866 0.93 15.96 -2.84
CA TYR A 866 0.16 15.07 -3.73
C TYR A 866 1.01 14.39 -4.81
N LYS A 867 2.25 14.86 -5.04
CA LYS A 867 3.21 14.19 -5.94
C LYS A 867 3.51 12.74 -5.51
N VAL A 868 3.34 12.40 -4.23
CA VAL A 868 3.51 11.02 -3.77
C VAL A 868 2.57 10.07 -4.53
N PHE A 869 1.29 10.45 -4.71
CA PHE A 869 0.34 9.65 -5.49
C PHE A 869 0.66 9.62 -6.98
N THR A 870 1.06 10.76 -7.55
CA THR A 870 1.33 10.83 -8.99
C THR A 870 2.59 10.08 -9.35
N ASN A 871 3.62 10.12 -8.51
CA ASN A 871 4.86 9.37 -8.72
C ASN A 871 4.60 7.86 -8.57
N LEU A 872 3.77 7.45 -7.61
CA LEU A 872 3.33 6.06 -7.48
C LEU A 872 2.58 5.60 -8.74
N ALA A 873 1.59 6.39 -9.18
CA ALA A 873 0.79 6.12 -10.38
C ALA A 873 1.67 6.07 -11.64
N GLU A 874 2.64 6.97 -11.75
CA GLU A 874 3.60 7.01 -12.85
C GLU A 874 4.40 5.72 -12.91
N ILE A 875 5.00 5.25 -11.81
CA ILE A 875 5.78 4.00 -11.76
C ILE A 875 4.96 2.82 -12.33
N PHE A 876 3.72 2.64 -11.88
CA PHE A 876 2.87 1.55 -12.35
C PHE A 876 2.27 1.76 -13.75
N SER A 877 2.32 2.98 -14.29
CA SER A 877 1.83 3.28 -15.65
C SER A 877 2.96 3.42 -16.69
N ARG A 878 4.24 3.44 -16.29
CA ARG A 878 5.42 3.65 -17.16
C ARG A 878 5.42 2.85 -18.47
N PRO A 879 5.09 1.54 -18.49
CA PRO A 879 5.05 0.80 -19.77
C PRO A 879 3.98 1.33 -20.76
N TYR A 880 2.98 2.03 -20.26
CA TYR A 880 1.99 2.74 -21.08
C TYR A 880 2.41 4.17 -21.41
N LEU A 881 3.58 4.64 -20.97
CA LEU A 881 4.09 5.99 -21.24
C LEU A 881 5.24 5.95 -22.25
N PHE A 882 5.42 7.05 -22.97
CA PHE A 882 6.61 7.29 -23.79
C PHE A 882 6.89 8.79 -23.89
N TYR A 883 8.16 9.17 -23.93
CA TYR A 883 8.54 10.53 -24.28
C TYR A 883 8.79 10.61 -25.79
N GLY A 884 8.01 11.43 -26.50
CA GLY A 884 8.14 11.51 -27.94
C GLY A 884 7.57 12.79 -28.55
N PRO A 885 7.91 13.06 -29.81
CA PRO A 885 7.43 14.23 -30.54
C PRO A 885 5.92 14.14 -30.78
N ASP A 886 5.28 15.29 -30.79
CA ASP A 886 3.88 15.41 -31.14
C ASP A 886 3.60 15.39 -32.64
N THR A 887 3.13 14.27 -33.15
CA THR A 887 2.82 14.14 -34.57
C THR A 887 1.40 14.58 -34.96
N THR A 888 0.68 15.30 -34.08
CA THR A 888 -0.60 15.91 -34.45
C THR A 888 -0.44 16.87 -35.63
N SER A 889 -1.32 16.72 -36.64
CA SER A 889 -1.19 17.39 -37.94
C SER A 889 -0.99 18.89 -37.80
N VAL A 890 0.21 19.34 -38.18
CA VAL A 890 0.54 20.77 -38.28
C VAL A 890 0.42 21.15 -39.76
N THR A 891 -0.64 21.87 -40.12
CA THR A 891 -0.86 22.32 -41.51
C THR A 891 -0.12 23.64 -41.75
N GLY A 892 0.94 23.67 -42.57
CA GLY A 892 1.59 24.91 -43.02
C GLY A 892 3.03 24.80 -43.53
N ASN A 893 3.57 25.90 -44.09
CA ASN A 893 5.00 26.07 -44.44
C ASN A 893 5.75 26.83 -43.32
N ASN A 894 7.03 26.50 -43.08
CA ASN A 894 7.89 27.04 -42.00
C ASN A 894 7.42 26.70 -40.57
N LEU A 895 7.20 25.41 -40.31
CA LEU A 895 6.78 24.91 -39.01
C LEU A 895 7.96 24.90 -38.01
N PRO A 896 7.78 25.36 -36.76
CA PRO A 896 8.78 25.17 -35.70
C PRO A 896 9.02 23.67 -35.44
N ALA A 897 10.14 23.32 -34.81
CA ALA A 897 10.43 21.95 -34.42
C ALA A 897 9.29 21.37 -33.58
N THR A 898 8.85 20.15 -33.89
CA THR A 898 7.80 19.45 -33.16
C THR A 898 8.17 19.34 -31.67
N PRO A 899 7.36 19.85 -30.74
CA PRO A 899 7.64 19.69 -29.32
C PRO A 899 7.48 18.21 -28.92
N SER A 900 8.34 17.75 -28.03
CA SER A 900 8.23 16.42 -27.41
C SER A 900 7.62 16.53 -26.02
N PHE A 901 6.78 15.56 -25.65
CA PHE A 901 6.17 15.47 -24.33
C PHE A 901 6.00 14.02 -23.89
N ASN A 902 5.68 13.85 -22.60
CA ASN A 902 5.25 12.57 -22.05
C ASN A 902 3.85 12.24 -22.60
N GLN A 903 3.75 11.11 -23.29
CA GLN A 903 2.56 10.62 -24.00
C GLN A 903 2.17 9.25 -23.49
N ILE A 904 0.89 8.92 -23.62
CA ILE A 904 0.39 7.56 -23.43
C ILE A 904 0.46 6.81 -24.75
N ARG A 905 0.88 5.56 -24.67
CA ARG A 905 0.79 4.57 -25.74
C ARG A 905 -0.64 4.07 -25.82
N THR A 906 -1.43 4.70 -26.68
CA THR A 906 -2.82 4.34 -26.88
C THR A 906 -2.99 3.36 -28.06
N VAL A 907 -4.19 2.82 -28.23
CA VAL A 907 -4.54 1.94 -29.35
C VAL A 907 -4.57 2.75 -30.64
N GLY A 908 -3.80 2.38 -31.66
CA GLY A 908 -4.08 2.82 -33.04
C GLY A 908 -3.81 4.30 -33.39
N ILE A 909 -3.45 5.19 -32.46
CA ILE A 909 -3.13 6.58 -32.83
C ILE A 909 -1.82 6.62 -33.63
N SER A 910 -1.92 7.01 -34.90
CA SER A 910 -0.79 7.27 -35.81
C SER A 910 -0.17 8.68 -35.65
N SER A 911 -0.81 9.54 -34.86
CA SER A 911 -0.46 10.92 -34.49
C SER A 911 -0.26 11.09 -32.96
N GLY A 912 0.04 12.29 -32.45
CA GLY A 912 0.26 12.50 -31.01
C GLY A 912 -1.01 12.51 -30.16
N ILE A 913 -0.86 12.47 -28.82
CA ILE A 913 -1.97 12.38 -27.83
C ILE A 913 -2.98 13.55 -27.89
N ARG A 914 -2.62 14.64 -28.57
CA ARG A 914 -3.50 15.80 -28.79
C ARG A 914 -4.35 15.64 -30.06
N ASN A 915 -4.54 14.45 -30.64
CA ASN A 915 -5.24 14.33 -31.93
C ASN A 915 -6.77 14.45 -31.80
N GLY A 916 -7.32 15.66 -31.85
CA GLY A 916 -8.78 15.89 -31.76
C GLY A 916 -9.66 15.11 -32.75
N ALA A 917 -9.11 14.52 -33.82
CA ALA A 917 -9.85 13.69 -34.77
C ALA A 917 -9.75 12.17 -34.50
N ALA A 918 -8.98 11.72 -33.51
CA ALA A 918 -8.92 10.30 -33.12
C ALA A 918 -10.25 9.86 -32.50
N THR A 919 -10.67 8.62 -32.75
CA THR A 919 -11.88 8.00 -32.19
C THR A 919 -11.75 7.70 -30.69
N PRO A 920 -12.86 7.51 -29.94
CA PRO A 920 -12.80 7.18 -28.51
C PRO A 920 -11.96 5.95 -28.17
N VAL A 921 -11.97 4.94 -29.04
CA VAL A 921 -11.19 3.69 -28.86
C VAL A 921 -9.70 3.98 -28.97
N GLU A 922 -9.32 4.92 -29.84
CA GLU A 922 -7.93 5.24 -30.07
C GLU A 922 -7.28 5.98 -28.89
N TYR A 923 -8.05 6.57 -27.98
CA TYR A 923 -7.55 7.22 -26.76
C TYR A 923 -7.31 6.27 -25.58
N LYS A 924 -7.59 4.97 -25.75
CA LYS A 924 -7.46 3.97 -24.69
C LYS A 924 -6.07 3.32 -24.73
N PRO A 925 -5.51 2.87 -23.58
CA PRO A 925 -4.20 2.22 -23.54
C PRO A 925 -4.12 0.97 -24.43
N SER A 926 -2.97 0.76 -25.08
CA SER A 926 -2.77 -0.40 -25.94
C SER A 926 -2.64 -1.70 -25.16
N LYS A 927 -3.28 -2.76 -25.69
CA LYS A 927 -3.23 -4.13 -25.16
C LYS A 927 -1.85 -4.80 -25.30
N ASN A 928 -0.94 -4.22 -26.09
CA ASN A 928 0.36 -4.81 -26.38
C ASN A 928 1.41 -4.49 -25.31
N TYR A 929 1.06 -3.73 -24.27
CA TYR A 929 1.95 -3.39 -23.16
C TYR A 929 1.40 -3.94 -21.85
N ARG A 930 2.30 -4.31 -20.93
CA ARG A 930 1.98 -4.82 -19.60
C ARG A 930 2.70 -3.96 -18.57
N SER A 931 1.95 -3.46 -17.59
CA SER A 931 2.55 -2.86 -16.40
C SER A 931 3.09 -3.92 -15.45
N LEU A 932 3.91 -3.50 -14.47
CA LEU A 932 4.31 -4.38 -13.37
C LEU A 932 3.07 -4.93 -12.64
N LEU A 933 2.02 -4.11 -12.53
CA LEU A 933 0.75 -4.51 -11.96
C LEU A 933 0.03 -5.56 -12.83
N SER A 934 0.01 -5.41 -14.15
CA SER A 934 -0.53 -6.44 -15.07
C SER A 934 0.21 -7.77 -14.92
N VAL A 935 1.54 -7.76 -14.82
CA VAL A 935 2.34 -8.98 -14.59
C VAL A 935 2.05 -9.64 -13.24
N LEU A 936 1.73 -8.85 -12.22
CA LEU A 936 1.35 -9.34 -10.91
C LEU A 936 -0.11 -9.85 -10.85
N ILE A 937 -0.97 -9.40 -11.77
CA ILE A 937 -2.38 -9.80 -11.89
C ILE A 937 -2.54 -11.01 -12.83
N GLU A 938 -1.80 -11.04 -13.94
CA GLU A 938 -2.10 -11.87 -15.11
C GLU A 938 -0.97 -12.86 -15.45
N GLY A 939 -1.37 -14.12 -15.58
CA GLY A 939 -0.69 -15.23 -16.21
C GLY A 939 -1.06 -15.36 -17.69
N ASN A 940 -0.39 -16.29 -18.40
CA ASN A 940 -0.80 -16.68 -19.75
C ASN A 940 -1.81 -17.82 -19.67
N ALA A 941 -2.84 -17.77 -20.51
CA ALA A 941 -3.79 -18.85 -20.63
C ALA A 941 -3.06 -20.14 -21.05
N LEU A 942 -3.06 -21.15 -20.19
CA LEU A 942 -2.54 -22.48 -20.52
C LEU A 942 -3.57 -23.21 -21.38
N ASP A 943 -3.14 -23.84 -22.47
CA ASP A 943 -3.95 -24.88 -23.08
C ASP A 943 -4.10 -26.05 -22.08
N GLY A 944 -5.11 -26.89 -22.26
CA GLY A 944 -5.34 -28.05 -21.40
C GLY A 944 -4.19 -29.09 -21.37
N SER A 945 -3.05 -28.79 -22.02
CA SER A 945 -1.80 -29.57 -21.98
C SER A 945 -0.67 -28.88 -21.19
N GLY A 946 -0.92 -27.71 -20.59
CA GLY A 946 0.07 -26.96 -19.80
C GLY A 946 0.99 -26.07 -20.63
N THR A 947 0.66 -25.82 -21.91
CA THR A 947 1.41 -24.94 -22.81
C THR A 947 0.76 -23.56 -22.90
N GLU A 948 1.54 -22.49 -22.90
CA GLU A 948 1.00 -21.11 -23.00
C GLU A 948 0.33 -20.84 -24.36
N THR A 949 -0.84 -20.18 -24.35
CA THR A 949 -1.57 -19.72 -25.54
C THR A 949 -1.35 -18.22 -25.80
N ASN A 950 -1.64 -17.79 -27.03
CA ASN A 950 -1.45 -16.39 -27.46
C ASN A 950 -2.48 -15.39 -26.88
N ASP A 951 -3.44 -15.84 -26.05
CA ASP A 951 -4.39 -14.92 -25.41
C ASP A 951 -3.74 -14.36 -24.14
N ARG A 952 -3.05 -13.24 -24.34
CA ARG A 952 -2.11 -12.67 -23.37
C ARG A 952 -2.79 -11.84 -22.28
N ASN A 953 -4.05 -11.43 -22.40
CA ASN A 953 -4.62 -10.47 -21.45
C ASN A 953 -6.00 -10.93 -21.01
N ARG A 954 -6.32 -10.73 -19.72
CA ARG A 954 -7.63 -10.88 -19.03
C ARG A 954 -7.73 -11.97 -17.96
N MET A 955 -6.77 -12.88 -17.81
CA MET A 955 -6.80 -13.89 -16.74
C MET A 955 -6.28 -13.31 -15.42
N THR A 956 -6.97 -13.55 -14.29
CA THR A 956 -6.53 -13.12 -12.95
C THR A 956 -5.98 -14.32 -12.19
N ASP A 957 -4.77 -14.72 -12.53
CA ASP A 957 -4.08 -15.90 -12.03
C ASP A 957 -2.68 -15.60 -11.49
N GLY A 958 -2.28 -14.34 -11.45
CA GLY A 958 -1.02 -13.88 -10.86
C GLY A 958 -1.04 -13.84 -9.32
N PRO A 959 0.12 -13.58 -8.69
CA PRO A 959 0.25 -13.55 -7.23
C PRO A 959 -0.67 -12.54 -6.52
N LEU A 960 -1.08 -11.45 -7.16
CA LEU A 960 -2.02 -10.50 -6.56
C LEU A 960 -3.45 -11.04 -6.46
N ASP A 961 -3.87 -11.96 -7.34
CA ASP A 961 -5.17 -12.64 -7.17
C ASP A 961 -5.16 -13.48 -5.89
N LEU A 962 -4.06 -14.17 -5.60
CA LEU A 962 -3.89 -14.91 -4.33
C LEU A 962 -4.00 -13.97 -3.12
N LEU A 963 -3.29 -12.84 -3.14
CA LEU A 963 -3.33 -11.85 -2.06
C LEU A 963 -4.75 -11.32 -1.85
N SER A 964 -5.47 -11.06 -2.95
CA SER A 964 -6.83 -10.55 -2.92
C SER A 964 -7.86 -11.52 -2.31
N LYS A 965 -7.55 -12.83 -2.28
CA LYS A 965 -8.37 -13.89 -1.66
C LYS A 965 -8.13 -14.06 -0.15
N THR A 966 -7.27 -13.23 0.45
CA THR A 966 -6.97 -13.20 1.89
C THR A 966 -7.50 -11.93 2.53
N ASP A 967 -7.53 -11.84 3.87
CA ASP A 967 -7.97 -10.62 4.56
C ASP A 967 -6.83 -9.64 4.90
N ILE A 968 -5.64 -9.80 4.30
CA ILE A 968 -4.44 -8.96 4.55
C ILE A 968 -4.76 -7.46 4.51
N LEU A 969 -5.45 -7.01 3.46
CA LEU A 969 -5.68 -5.58 3.25
C LEU A 969 -6.68 -5.00 4.26
N SER A 970 -7.71 -5.79 4.59
CA SER A 970 -8.66 -5.47 5.66
C SER A 970 -7.93 -5.38 7.02
N GLY A 971 -7.01 -6.33 7.28
CA GLY A 971 -6.16 -6.37 8.47
C GLY A 971 -5.23 -5.17 8.58
N LEU A 972 -4.56 -4.78 7.49
CA LEU A 972 -3.69 -3.60 7.41
C LEU A 972 -4.44 -2.30 7.68
N ILE A 973 -5.62 -2.13 7.07
CA ILE A 973 -6.47 -0.96 7.28
C ILE A 973 -6.92 -0.89 8.74
N THR A 974 -7.36 -2.03 9.30
CA THR A 974 -7.78 -2.14 10.70
C THR A 974 -6.63 -1.82 11.66
N PHE A 975 -5.44 -2.38 11.42
CA PHE A 975 -4.23 -2.11 12.19
C PHE A 975 -3.87 -0.63 12.15
N THR A 976 -3.80 -0.03 10.96
CA THR A 976 -3.42 1.38 10.77
C THR A 976 -4.45 2.32 11.38
N THR A 977 -5.74 2.01 11.25
CA THR A 977 -6.82 2.82 11.83
C THR A 977 -6.79 2.75 13.35
N ASN A 978 -6.57 1.58 13.94
CA ASN A 978 -6.47 1.41 15.39
C ASN A 978 -5.22 2.08 15.99
N LEU A 979 -4.14 2.22 15.21
CA LEU A 979 -2.97 3.01 15.58
C LEU A 979 -3.26 4.52 15.63
N GLY A 980 -4.31 4.98 14.94
CA GLY A 980 -4.79 6.36 14.96
C GLY A 980 -5.53 6.77 16.23
N ASP A 981 -5.81 5.82 17.15
CA ASP A 981 -6.54 6.10 18.38
C ASP A 981 -5.82 7.16 19.25
N PRO A 982 -6.50 8.25 19.66
CA PRO A 982 -5.93 9.25 20.56
C PRO A 982 -5.37 8.66 21.87
N ASN A 983 -5.98 7.58 22.39
CA ASN A 983 -5.55 6.90 23.62
C ASN A 983 -4.25 6.09 23.44
N LYS A 984 -3.82 5.84 22.20
CA LYS A 984 -2.61 5.07 21.86
C LYS A 984 -1.48 5.97 21.31
N THR A 985 -1.48 7.25 21.69
CA THR A 985 -0.51 8.24 21.19
C THR A 985 0.93 7.87 21.53
N ASP A 986 1.18 7.30 22.70
CA ASP A 986 2.49 6.78 23.13
C ASP A 986 2.98 5.66 22.21
N ALA A 987 2.15 4.65 21.94
CA ALA A 987 2.45 3.53 21.05
C ALA A 987 2.66 4.00 19.60
N ARG A 988 1.76 4.83 19.09
CA ARG A 988 1.81 5.36 17.72
C ARG A 988 3.11 6.12 17.46
N ASP A 989 3.47 7.02 18.35
CA ASP A 989 4.62 7.88 18.15
C ASP A 989 5.92 7.07 18.19
N LEU A 990 6.03 6.08 19.09
CA LEU A 990 7.14 5.13 19.12
C LEU A 990 7.20 4.25 17.85
N ILE A 991 6.10 3.63 17.42
CA ILE A 991 6.08 2.79 16.21
C ILE A 991 6.46 3.62 14.96
N MET A 992 5.90 4.81 14.80
CA MET A 992 6.17 5.68 13.65
C MET A 992 7.61 6.22 13.64
N ASN A 993 8.14 6.61 14.81
CA ASN A 993 9.54 7.01 14.95
C ASN A 993 10.48 5.82 14.68
N GLY A 994 10.11 4.63 15.16
CA GLY A 994 10.84 3.39 14.92
C GLY A 994 10.99 3.08 13.43
N LEU A 995 9.87 3.12 12.69
CA LEU A 995 9.86 2.97 11.23
C LEU A 995 10.68 4.06 10.54
N GLN A 996 10.59 5.31 11.00
CA GLN A 996 11.36 6.43 10.45
C GLN A 996 12.87 6.29 10.71
N PHE A 997 13.30 5.76 11.85
CA PHE A 997 14.73 5.54 12.08
C PHE A 997 15.26 4.36 11.27
N ILE A 998 14.53 3.25 11.23
CA ILE A 998 14.93 2.06 10.46
C ILE A 998 15.05 2.37 8.96
N LEU A 999 13.98 2.91 8.36
CA LEU A 999 13.98 3.26 6.93
C LEU A 999 14.88 4.46 6.60
N GLY A 1000 15.25 5.26 7.61
CA GLY A 1000 16.08 6.44 7.45
C GLY A 1000 17.51 6.05 7.15
N GLU A 1001 17.93 4.94 7.73
CA GLU A 1001 19.24 4.33 7.57
C GLU A 1001 19.32 3.37 6.38
N THR A 1002 18.18 2.99 5.80
CA THR A 1002 18.11 2.34 4.48
C THR A 1002 18.14 3.41 3.37
N LYS A 1003 19.21 3.38 2.59
CA LYS A 1003 19.53 4.37 1.56
C LYS A 1003 19.64 3.72 0.18
N LEU A 1004 19.41 4.52 -0.84
CA LEU A 1004 19.83 4.19 -2.20
C LEU A 1004 21.30 4.58 -2.39
N TRP A 1005 22.01 3.93 -3.32
CA TRP A 1005 23.37 4.29 -3.69
C TRP A 1005 23.47 5.75 -4.13
N SER A 1006 22.44 6.25 -4.83
CA SER A 1006 22.33 7.64 -5.25
C SER A 1006 22.33 8.63 -4.08
N ASP A 1007 21.75 8.27 -2.93
CA ASP A 1007 21.73 9.10 -1.72
C ASP A 1007 23.16 9.33 -1.15
N CYS A 1008 24.10 8.46 -1.51
CA CYS A 1008 25.47 8.43 -1.00
C CYS A 1008 26.53 8.74 -2.06
N GLY A 1009 26.14 9.29 -3.21
CA GLY A 1009 27.05 9.66 -4.30
C GLY A 1009 27.45 8.49 -5.22
N GLY A 1010 26.62 7.45 -5.31
CA GLY A 1010 26.77 6.29 -6.18
C GLY A 1010 27.37 5.06 -5.49
N GLN A 1011 27.26 3.90 -6.16
CA GLN A 1011 27.68 2.58 -5.63
C GLN A 1011 29.12 2.59 -5.13
N ALA A 1012 30.05 3.15 -5.92
CA ALA A 1012 31.48 3.21 -5.58
C ALA A 1012 31.78 4.00 -4.30
N ASN A 1013 30.92 4.96 -3.95
CA ASN A 1013 31.12 5.85 -2.80
C ASN A 1013 30.27 5.47 -1.58
N PHE A 1014 29.35 4.51 -1.71
CA PHE A 1014 28.42 4.15 -0.63
C PHE A 1014 29.15 3.76 0.65
N TYR A 1015 30.12 2.87 0.57
CA TYR A 1015 30.88 2.41 1.73
C TYR A 1015 31.79 3.50 2.35
N THR A 1016 32.09 4.57 1.61
CA THR A 1016 32.91 5.70 2.09
C THR A 1016 32.06 6.80 2.70
N ASN A 1017 30.97 7.20 2.03
CA ASN A 1017 30.10 8.29 2.45
C ASN A 1017 29.03 7.85 3.45
N CYS A 1018 28.63 6.59 3.41
CA CYS A 1018 27.54 6.00 4.19
C CYS A 1018 27.93 4.65 4.85
N PRO A 1019 29.08 4.56 5.54
CA PRO A 1019 29.65 3.29 5.99
C PRO A 1019 28.71 2.49 6.91
N ASN A 1020 27.95 3.17 7.76
CA ASN A 1020 27.06 2.55 8.75
C ASN A 1020 25.61 2.37 8.26
N GLN A 1021 25.30 2.74 7.01
CA GLN A 1021 23.94 2.68 6.44
C GLN A 1021 23.72 1.46 5.55
N PHE A 1022 22.46 1.09 5.30
CA PHE A 1022 22.09 -0.09 4.53
C PHE A 1022 21.75 0.31 3.09
N SER A 1023 22.29 -0.39 2.10
CA SER A 1023 21.90 -0.20 0.71
C SER A 1023 20.80 -1.19 0.35
N ILE A 1024 19.62 -0.68 -0.01
CA ILE A 1024 18.54 -1.52 -0.52
C ILE A 1024 18.80 -1.95 -1.97
N ASP A 1025 19.65 -1.22 -2.70
CA ASP A 1025 20.03 -1.56 -4.08
C ASP A 1025 20.67 -2.93 -4.17
N VAL A 1026 21.45 -3.36 -3.17
CA VAL A 1026 22.02 -4.71 -3.13
C VAL A 1026 20.92 -5.77 -3.23
N ALA A 1027 19.80 -5.58 -2.53
CA ALA A 1027 18.67 -6.50 -2.57
C ALA A 1027 17.89 -6.42 -3.90
N PHE A 1028 17.74 -5.22 -4.46
CA PHE A 1028 17.08 -5.03 -5.76
C PHE A 1028 17.89 -5.62 -6.92
N ASP A 1029 19.19 -5.40 -6.93
CA ASP A 1029 20.11 -5.97 -7.92
C ASP A 1029 20.14 -7.49 -7.78
N TRP A 1030 20.25 -8.02 -6.55
CA TRP A 1030 20.18 -9.47 -6.30
C TRP A 1030 18.90 -10.08 -6.85
N LEU A 1031 17.74 -9.45 -6.61
CA LEU A 1031 16.45 -9.93 -7.11
C LEU A 1031 16.39 -9.87 -8.64
N THR A 1032 16.86 -8.77 -9.24
CA THR A 1032 16.81 -8.56 -10.69
C THR A 1032 17.72 -9.54 -11.43
N VAL A 1033 18.94 -9.73 -10.94
CA VAL A 1033 19.87 -10.75 -11.45
C VAL A 1033 19.28 -12.13 -11.30
N ARG A 1034 18.67 -12.47 -10.16
CA ARG A 1034 18.09 -13.80 -9.97
C ARG A 1034 16.89 -14.07 -10.87
N ILE A 1035 16.11 -13.04 -11.17
CA ILE A 1035 15.03 -13.16 -12.16
C ILE A 1035 15.62 -13.39 -13.55
N ALA A 1036 16.65 -12.63 -13.95
CA ALA A 1036 17.31 -12.72 -15.25
C ALA A 1036 18.16 -14.00 -15.48
N ASP A 1037 18.79 -14.54 -14.43
CA ASP A 1037 19.60 -15.76 -14.52
C ASP A 1037 18.75 -17.02 -14.71
N ASN A 1038 17.45 -16.96 -14.44
CA ASN A 1038 16.54 -18.08 -14.63
C ASN A 1038 16.08 -18.23 -16.10
N TYR A 1039 16.30 -17.23 -16.97
CA TYR A 1039 15.97 -17.24 -18.42
C TYR A 1039 16.52 -18.46 -19.16
N ASP A 1040 17.79 -18.80 -18.89
CA ASP A 1040 18.59 -19.72 -19.70
C ASP A 1040 18.48 -21.17 -19.22
N ALA A 1041 18.12 -21.38 -17.95
CA ALA A 1041 18.12 -22.68 -17.31
C ALA A 1041 16.74 -23.35 -17.26
N MET A 1042 15.63 -22.62 -17.45
CA MET A 1042 14.27 -23.10 -17.20
C MET A 1042 13.40 -23.18 -18.47
N PRO A 1043 12.72 -24.32 -18.76
CA PRO A 1043 11.86 -24.43 -19.93
C PRO A 1043 10.58 -23.59 -19.80
N ARG A 1044 10.36 -22.64 -20.72
CA ARG A 1044 9.17 -21.74 -20.74
C ARG A 1044 7.87 -22.46 -21.10
N ASN A 1045 7.95 -23.41 -22.01
CA ASN A 1045 6.78 -24.13 -22.53
C ASN A 1045 6.28 -25.21 -21.53
N ASN A 1046 6.96 -25.41 -20.40
CA ASN A 1046 6.60 -26.42 -19.41
C ASN A 1046 6.91 -25.96 -17.98
N LEU A 1047 5.90 -25.42 -17.29
CA LEU A 1047 5.98 -24.97 -15.88
C LEU A 1047 6.16 -26.11 -14.86
N TYR A 1048 6.02 -27.36 -15.30
CA TYR A 1048 6.17 -28.57 -14.48
C TYR A 1048 7.54 -29.22 -14.62
N ASP A 1049 8.47 -28.62 -15.36
CA ASP A 1049 9.83 -29.13 -15.48
C ASP A 1049 10.56 -29.15 -14.11
N PRO A 1050 11.35 -30.20 -13.79
CA PRO A 1050 12.12 -30.29 -12.54
C PRO A 1050 13.04 -29.08 -12.25
N ALA A 1051 13.47 -28.34 -13.28
CA ALA A 1051 14.23 -27.09 -13.11
C ALA A 1051 13.51 -26.06 -12.21
N TRP A 1052 12.17 -26.09 -12.19
CA TRP A 1052 11.34 -25.21 -11.36
C TRP A 1052 11.22 -25.65 -9.89
N GLY A 1053 11.77 -26.82 -9.52
CA GLY A 1053 11.60 -27.43 -8.19
C GLY A 1053 12.05 -26.57 -7.00
N LYS A 1054 13.01 -25.66 -7.22
CA LYS A 1054 13.45 -24.71 -6.17
C LYS A 1054 12.36 -23.68 -5.83
N ILE A 1055 11.64 -23.17 -6.83
CA ILE A 1055 10.53 -22.24 -6.63
C ILE A 1055 9.34 -22.94 -5.96
N ASP A 1056 9.03 -24.17 -6.38
CA ASP A 1056 8.00 -25.00 -5.73
C ASP A 1056 8.30 -25.20 -4.24
N THR A 1057 9.56 -25.49 -3.92
CA THR A 1057 10.03 -25.70 -2.56
C THR A 1057 9.98 -24.41 -1.74
N LEU A 1058 10.39 -23.28 -2.33
CA LEU A 1058 10.34 -21.96 -1.67
C LEU A 1058 8.90 -21.58 -1.29
N VAL A 1059 7.96 -21.67 -2.23
CA VAL A 1059 6.54 -21.35 -2.00
C VAL A 1059 5.95 -22.27 -0.92
N LYS A 1060 6.25 -23.58 -0.96
CA LYS A 1060 5.82 -24.53 0.08
C LYS A 1060 6.42 -24.20 1.45
N ARG A 1061 7.70 -23.85 1.53
CA ARG A 1061 8.35 -23.47 2.80
C ARG A 1061 7.76 -22.19 3.38
N MET A 1062 7.57 -21.16 2.57
CA MET A 1062 6.92 -19.91 3.02
C MET A 1062 5.51 -20.19 3.54
N ARG A 1063 4.73 -20.99 2.81
CA ARG A 1063 3.40 -21.46 3.25
C ARG A 1063 3.48 -22.14 4.61
N ASP A 1064 4.37 -23.13 4.74
CA ASP A 1064 4.43 -23.98 5.92
C ASP A 1064 4.96 -23.24 7.17
N TYR A 1065 5.82 -22.22 6.99
CA TYR A 1065 6.35 -21.45 8.13
C TYR A 1065 5.48 -20.29 8.58
N ILE A 1066 4.61 -19.77 7.71
CA ILE A 1066 3.87 -18.52 7.97
C ILE A 1066 2.37 -18.78 8.18
N SER A 1067 1.79 -19.84 7.62
CA SER A 1067 0.35 -20.11 7.72
C SER A 1067 -0.10 -20.46 9.14
N GLN A 1068 -1.36 -20.15 9.44
CA GLN A 1068 -2.01 -20.56 10.68
C GLN A 1068 -2.29 -22.06 10.71
N SER A 1069 -2.64 -22.65 9.56
CA SER A 1069 -3.02 -24.06 9.43
C SER A 1069 -1.83 -25.00 9.53
N SER A 1070 -0.64 -24.54 9.14
CA SER A 1070 0.59 -25.34 9.21
C SER A 1070 1.01 -25.60 10.65
N GLY A 1071 1.36 -26.85 10.94
CA GLY A 1071 1.95 -27.23 12.22
C GLY A 1071 3.45 -26.94 12.34
N TRP A 1072 4.08 -26.43 11.28
CA TRP A 1072 5.47 -25.92 11.21
C TRP A 1072 5.54 -24.38 11.35
N SER A 1073 4.41 -23.74 11.66
CA SER A 1073 4.29 -22.28 11.68
C SER A 1073 5.15 -21.64 12.78
N LEU A 1074 6.12 -20.83 12.36
CA LEU A 1074 6.93 -20.00 13.26
C LEU A 1074 6.09 -18.90 13.92
N VAL A 1075 4.99 -18.51 13.27
CA VAL A 1075 4.12 -17.42 13.71
C VAL A 1075 3.41 -17.77 15.01
N ARG A 1076 3.11 -19.06 15.27
CA ARG A 1076 2.56 -19.49 16.57
C ARG A 1076 3.54 -19.24 17.72
N SER A 1077 4.83 -19.46 17.46
CA SER A 1077 5.88 -19.20 18.46
C SER A 1077 6.06 -17.70 18.68
N LEU A 1078 6.00 -16.90 17.60
CA LEU A 1078 6.03 -15.44 17.68
C LEU A 1078 4.80 -14.89 18.43
N ASP A 1079 3.60 -15.40 18.15
CA ASP A 1079 2.35 -15.02 18.79
C ASP A 1079 2.40 -15.24 20.31
N PHE A 1080 2.84 -16.44 20.71
CA PHE A 1080 3.06 -16.77 22.11
C PHE A 1080 4.15 -15.90 22.75
N LEU A 1081 5.26 -15.65 22.05
CA LEU A 1081 6.33 -14.80 22.55
C LEU A 1081 5.82 -13.38 22.80
N LEU A 1082 5.06 -12.79 21.87
CA LEU A 1082 4.48 -11.47 22.06
C LEU A 1082 3.49 -11.43 23.25
N ASP A 1083 2.67 -12.47 23.42
CA ASP A 1083 1.79 -12.59 24.60
C ASP A 1083 2.58 -12.70 25.90
N LEU A 1084 3.63 -13.53 25.93
CA LEU A 1084 4.55 -13.67 27.06
C LEU A 1084 5.17 -12.32 27.44
N LEU A 1085 5.68 -11.60 26.45
CA LEU A 1085 6.33 -10.30 26.68
C LEU A 1085 5.33 -9.23 27.16
N LEU A 1086 4.11 -9.21 26.62
CA LEU A 1086 3.03 -8.31 27.08
C LEU A 1086 2.60 -8.62 28.52
N ASP A 1087 2.48 -9.90 28.87
CA ASP A 1087 2.04 -10.33 30.21
C ASP A 1087 3.12 -10.11 31.29
N ILE A 1088 4.39 -10.15 30.91
CA ILE A 1088 5.54 -9.86 31.79
C ILE A 1088 5.75 -8.35 32.03
N GLN A 1089 5.12 -7.50 31.21
CA GLN A 1089 5.17 -6.03 31.27
C GLN A 1089 6.61 -5.51 31.24
N ILE A 1090 7.23 -5.62 30.08
CA ILE A 1090 8.62 -5.22 29.83
C ILE A 1090 8.71 -3.69 29.79
N THR A 1091 9.75 -3.12 30.40
CA THR A 1091 10.01 -1.68 30.35
C THR A 1091 10.88 -1.30 29.16
N ALA A 1092 10.91 -0.01 28.79
CA ALA A 1092 11.81 0.48 27.73
C ALA A 1092 13.29 0.15 28.01
N THR A 1093 13.71 0.21 29.29
CA THR A 1093 15.07 -0.16 29.70
C THR A 1093 15.34 -1.65 29.48
N ASP A 1094 14.37 -2.52 29.74
CA ASP A 1094 14.50 -3.95 29.50
C ASP A 1094 14.63 -4.26 27.99
N VAL A 1095 13.95 -3.49 27.12
CA VAL A 1095 14.08 -3.59 25.65
C VAL A 1095 15.50 -3.24 25.21
N THR A 1096 16.05 -2.10 25.67
CA THR A 1096 17.43 -1.69 25.37
C THR A 1096 18.43 -2.75 25.83
N ASN A 1097 18.29 -3.26 27.06
CA ASN A 1097 19.18 -4.28 27.60
C ASN A 1097 19.07 -5.62 26.85
N THR A 1098 17.88 -5.97 26.36
CA THR A 1098 17.69 -7.16 25.50
C THR A 1098 18.44 -7.02 24.19
N LEU A 1099 18.34 -5.85 23.53
CA LEU A 1099 19.04 -5.58 22.28
C LEU A 1099 20.56 -5.52 22.48
N ASP A 1100 21.03 -4.96 23.60
CA ASP A 1100 22.44 -5.00 23.98
C ASP A 1100 22.95 -6.43 24.12
N LEU A 1101 22.19 -7.30 24.79
CA LEU A 1101 22.54 -8.71 24.92
C LEU A 1101 22.53 -9.45 23.57
N LEU A 1102 21.54 -9.19 22.71
CA LEU A 1102 21.50 -9.77 21.37
C LEU A 1102 22.70 -9.32 20.53
N SER A 1103 23.04 -8.04 20.57
CA SER A 1103 24.22 -7.50 19.87
C SER A 1103 25.53 -8.15 20.35
N SER A 1104 25.56 -8.58 21.60
CA SER A 1104 26.71 -9.18 22.27
C SER A 1104 27.02 -10.61 21.82
N LEU A 1105 26.03 -11.29 21.21
CA LEU A 1105 26.14 -12.63 20.64
C LEU A 1105 26.79 -12.62 19.25
N LEU A 1106 26.87 -11.44 18.62
CA LEU A 1106 27.43 -11.23 17.28
C LEU A 1106 28.95 -11.03 17.35
N TYR A 1107 29.59 -10.45 16.33
CA TYR A 1107 31.06 -10.34 16.26
C TYR A 1107 31.68 -9.72 17.51
N LYS A 1108 32.89 -10.21 17.81
CA LYS A 1108 33.76 -9.64 18.83
C LYS A 1108 34.35 -8.32 18.32
N ASP A 1109 34.33 -7.28 19.17
CA ASP A 1109 35.09 -6.05 18.92
C ASP A 1109 36.59 -6.37 18.96
N ASP A 1110 37.20 -6.57 17.79
CA ASP A 1110 38.61 -6.26 17.63
C ASP A 1110 38.71 -5.19 16.53
N PRO A 1111 39.33 -4.03 16.78
CA PRO A 1111 39.66 -3.07 15.73
C PRO A 1111 40.78 -3.70 14.90
N ALA A 1112 40.41 -4.46 13.88
CA ALA A 1112 41.40 -5.17 13.09
C ALA A 1112 42.13 -4.23 12.11
N PRO A 1113 43.47 -4.23 12.10
CA PRO A 1113 44.26 -3.81 10.95
C PRO A 1113 43.86 -4.62 9.70
N PRO A 1114 44.23 -4.19 8.49
CA PRO A 1114 43.86 -4.90 7.27
C PRO A 1114 44.41 -6.33 7.27
N GLY A 1115 43.51 -7.33 7.26
CA GLY A 1115 43.87 -8.76 7.17
C GLY A 1115 43.21 -9.73 8.16
N TYR A 1116 42.32 -9.30 9.07
CA TYR A 1116 41.58 -10.23 9.94
C TYR A 1116 40.35 -10.84 9.27
N VAL A 1117 40.11 -12.12 9.57
CA VAL A 1117 38.89 -12.87 9.22
C VAL A 1117 37.83 -12.65 10.31
N ARG A 1118 36.64 -12.18 9.93
CA ARG A 1118 35.48 -12.07 10.84
C ARG A 1118 35.07 -13.47 11.31
N THR A 1119 34.73 -13.63 12.59
CA THR A 1119 34.32 -14.93 13.15
C THR A 1119 32.80 -14.95 13.36
N TYR A 1120 32.09 -15.80 12.62
CA TYR A 1120 30.63 -15.86 12.55
C TYR A 1120 30.12 -16.98 13.45
N THR A 1121 29.89 -16.70 14.74
CA THR A 1121 29.77 -17.78 15.74
C THR A 1121 28.48 -18.58 15.59
N ILE A 1122 27.36 -17.92 15.28
CA ILE A 1122 26.07 -18.60 15.12
C ILE A 1122 26.04 -19.33 13.79
N SER A 1123 26.47 -18.66 12.72
CA SER A 1123 26.50 -19.22 11.37
C SER A 1123 27.44 -20.42 11.28
N ASP A 1124 28.63 -20.34 11.86
CA ASP A 1124 29.60 -21.45 11.88
C ASP A 1124 29.03 -22.66 12.63
N ILE A 1125 28.37 -22.47 13.77
CA ILE A 1125 27.75 -23.58 14.53
C ILE A 1125 26.68 -24.28 13.69
N LEU A 1126 25.81 -23.52 13.02
CA LEU A 1126 24.70 -24.05 12.22
C LEU A 1126 25.16 -24.76 10.95
N THR A 1127 26.25 -24.31 10.34
CA THR A 1127 26.73 -24.79 9.04
C THR A 1127 27.79 -25.89 9.15
N THR A 1128 28.56 -25.93 10.25
CA THR A 1128 29.65 -26.91 10.42
C THR A 1128 29.31 -28.05 11.38
N SER A 1129 28.57 -27.76 12.46
CA SER A 1129 28.41 -28.70 13.58
C SER A 1129 27.05 -29.41 13.58
N LEU A 1130 26.00 -28.78 13.05
CA LEU A 1130 24.66 -29.36 12.97
C LEU A 1130 24.49 -30.39 11.82
N PRO A 1131 25.00 -30.16 10.59
CA PRO A 1131 24.72 -31.06 9.47
C PRO A 1131 25.17 -32.52 9.68
N PRO A 1132 26.38 -32.81 10.22
CA PRO A 1132 26.81 -34.19 10.47
C PRO A 1132 25.92 -34.93 11.49
N VAL A 1133 25.26 -34.20 12.40
CA VAL A 1133 24.32 -34.78 13.38
C VAL A 1133 23.00 -35.12 12.69
N LEU A 1134 22.51 -34.24 11.81
CA LEU A 1134 21.31 -34.48 11.02
C LEU A 1134 21.49 -35.70 10.10
N ASP A 1135 22.63 -35.80 9.42
CA ASP A 1135 22.94 -36.94 8.53
C ASP A 1135 23.00 -38.27 9.28
N ALA A 1136 23.57 -38.29 10.49
CA ALA A 1136 23.63 -39.49 11.32
C ALA A 1136 22.23 -39.95 11.78
N MET A 1137 21.30 -39.01 12.00
CA MET A 1137 19.94 -39.30 12.45
C MET A 1137 18.94 -39.54 11.30
N ALA A 1138 19.25 -39.09 10.08
CA ALA A 1138 18.37 -39.14 8.92
C ALA A 1138 17.76 -40.52 8.62
N PRO A 1139 18.49 -41.66 8.70
CA PRO A 1139 17.93 -42.99 8.46
C PRO A 1139 16.80 -43.39 9.42
N TYR A 1140 16.70 -42.72 10.57
CA TYR A 1140 15.75 -43.02 11.63
C TYR A 1140 14.74 -41.87 11.87
N GLY A 1141 14.71 -40.85 11.00
CA GLY A 1141 13.89 -39.65 11.16
C GLY A 1141 12.40 -39.93 11.33
N LYS A 1142 11.85 -40.89 10.58
CA LYS A 1142 10.43 -41.29 10.71
C LYS A 1142 10.10 -41.83 12.11
N ASN A 1143 11.01 -42.62 12.65
CA ASN A 1143 10.85 -43.31 13.92
C ASN A 1143 10.96 -42.31 15.09
N LEU A 1144 11.83 -41.31 14.93
CA LEU A 1144 11.95 -40.14 15.82
C LEU A 1144 10.65 -39.32 15.88
N TYR A 1145 10.01 -39.07 14.73
CA TYR A 1145 8.75 -38.31 14.70
C TYR A 1145 7.61 -39.04 15.41
N ALA A 1146 7.49 -40.35 15.22
CA ALA A 1146 6.48 -41.19 15.90
C ALA A 1146 6.66 -41.19 17.42
N THR A 1147 7.90 -41.41 17.87
CA THR A 1147 8.23 -41.47 19.30
C THR A 1147 8.10 -40.09 19.94
N GLY A 1148 8.58 -39.04 19.25
CA GLY A 1148 8.46 -37.65 19.67
C GLY A 1148 7.01 -37.17 19.81
N TYR A 1149 6.11 -37.60 18.91
CA TYR A 1149 4.67 -37.35 19.05
C TYR A 1149 4.10 -37.95 20.34
N GLN A 1150 4.36 -39.23 20.61
CA GLN A 1150 3.80 -39.91 21.78
C GLN A 1150 4.36 -39.36 23.10
N MET A 1151 5.61 -38.90 23.09
CA MET A 1151 6.20 -38.19 24.23
C MET A 1151 5.61 -36.78 24.41
N GLY A 1152 5.21 -36.12 23.32
CA GLY A 1152 4.76 -34.72 23.30
C GLY A 1152 3.27 -34.45 23.27
N LYS A 1153 2.42 -35.48 23.21
CA LYS A 1153 0.97 -35.30 23.35
C LYS A 1153 0.61 -34.73 24.74
N SER A 1154 -0.52 -34.01 24.81
CA SER A 1154 -1.04 -33.48 26.08
C SER A 1154 -1.31 -34.62 27.06
N GLY A 1155 -0.74 -34.54 28.26
CA GLY A 1155 -0.79 -35.60 29.27
C GLY A 1155 0.27 -36.71 29.09
N GLY A 1156 1.09 -36.65 28.04
CA GLY A 1156 2.24 -37.56 27.85
C GLY A 1156 3.47 -37.17 28.67
N PHE A 1157 4.60 -37.81 28.40
CA PHE A 1157 5.85 -37.66 29.16
C PHE A 1157 6.34 -36.20 29.26
N PHE A 1158 6.28 -35.41 28.18
CA PHE A 1158 6.68 -34.00 28.24
C PHE A 1158 5.75 -33.15 29.11
N SER A 1159 4.45 -33.44 29.15
CA SER A 1159 3.53 -32.77 30.08
C SER A 1159 3.84 -33.12 31.54
N TYR A 1160 4.21 -34.37 31.84
CA TYR A 1160 4.67 -34.76 33.17
C TYR A 1160 5.94 -33.98 33.57
N LEU A 1161 6.90 -33.91 32.65
CA LEU A 1161 8.15 -33.16 32.82
C LEU A 1161 7.91 -31.65 33.01
N GLU A 1162 6.96 -31.05 32.32
CA GLU A 1162 6.58 -29.64 32.51
C GLU A 1162 6.01 -29.36 33.90
N ASN A 1163 5.28 -30.32 34.47
CA ASN A 1163 4.59 -30.16 35.75
C ASN A 1163 5.47 -30.45 36.97
N HIS A 1164 6.41 -31.40 36.88
CA HIS A 1164 7.06 -31.97 38.08
C HIS A 1164 8.52 -31.56 38.29
N ALA A 1165 9.06 -30.69 37.46
CA ALA A 1165 10.48 -30.55 37.41
C ALA A 1165 10.94 -29.12 37.32
N TYR A 1166 11.35 -28.65 38.48
CA TYR A 1166 11.61 -27.26 38.77
C TYR A 1166 13.01 -27.11 39.30
N MET A 1167 13.64 -26.00 38.93
CA MET A 1167 14.88 -25.64 39.62
C MET A 1167 14.51 -25.19 41.02
N ALA A 1168 15.29 -25.66 41.99
CA ALA A 1168 15.11 -25.28 43.37
C ALA A 1168 15.07 -23.74 43.54
N PRO A 1169 14.21 -23.20 44.43
CA PRO A 1169 13.95 -21.76 44.50
C PRO A 1169 15.16 -20.89 44.86
N HIS A 1170 16.19 -21.47 45.49
CA HIS A 1170 17.39 -20.76 45.96
C HIS A 1170 18.46 -20.54 44.88
N TYR A 1171 18.36 -21.21 43.74
CA TYR A 1171 19.24 -20.96 42.58
C TYR A 1171 18.64 -19.90 41.66
N SER A 1172 19.50 -19.15 40.96
CA SER A 1172 19.12 -18.05 40.06
C SER A 1172 19.34 -18.35 38.56
N VAL A 1173 18.65 -17.57 37.71
CA VAL A 1173 19.22 -16.83 36.55
C VAL A 1173 20.69 -17.15 36.16
N SER A 1174 21.59 -16.60 36.94
CA SER A 1174 22.99 -16.64 36.58
C SER A 1174 23.61 -18.01 36.83
N ASP A 1175 23.17 -18.68 37.90
CA ASP A 1175 23.76 -19.95 38.34
C ASP A 1175 23.53 -21.07 37.31
N LEU A 1176 22.42 -21.05 36.57
CA LEU A 1176 22.19 -22.00 35.47
C LEU A 1176 23.13 -21.78 34.32
N PHE A 1177 23.27 -20.54 33.85
CA PHE A 1177 24.12 -20.27 32.70
C PHE A 1177 25.55 -20.66 33.01
N ASP A 1178 26.05 -20.31 34.20
CA ASP A 1178 27.39 -20.69 34.64
C ASP A 1178 27.55 -22.22 34.78
N ASN A 1179 26.62 -22.89 35.46
CA ASN A 1179 26.72 -24.33 35.68
C ASN A 1179 26.54 -25.14 34.38
N THR A 1180 25.76 -24.63 33.41
CA THR A 1180 25.58 -25.23 32.08
C THR A 1180 26.83 -25.05 31.22
N LYS A 1181 27.45 -23.87 31.23
CA LYS A 1181 28.74 -23.61 30.57
C LYS A 1181 29.83 -24.56 31.06
N VAL A 1182 29.96 -24.74 32.38
CA VAL A 1182 30.96 -25.67 32.96
C VAL A 1182 30.66 -27.13 32.57
N LEU A 1183 29.38 -27.53 32.52
CA LEU A 1183 28.99 -28.87 32.05
C LEU A 1183 29.40 -29.09 30.59
N LEU A 1184 29.09 -28.14 29.71
CA LEU A 1184 29.39 -28.23 28.28
C LEU A 1184 30.89 -28.29 28.00
N ARG A 1185 31.72 -27.56 28.77
CA ARG A 1185 33.19 -27.59 28.67
C ARG A 1185 33.84 -28.75 29.44
N SER A 1186 33.05 -29.55 30.13
CA SER A 1186 33.61 -30.58 31.02
C SER A 1186 34.36 -31.67 30.25
N ASN A 1187 35.41 -32.20 30.87
CA ASN A 1187 36.16 -33.34 30.34
C ASN A 1187 35.28 -34.58 30.10
N MET A 1188 34.09 -34.65 30.71
CA MET A 1188 33.12 -35.73 30.49
C MET A 1188 32.50 -35.69 29.08
N ILE A 1189 32.25 -34.50 28.53
CA ILE A 1189 31.70 -34.31 27.18
C ILE A 1189 32.83 -34.18 26.15
N GLN A 1190 33.88 -33.42 26.49
CA GLN A 1190 34.94 -33.03 25.55
C GLN A 1190 36.06 -34.06 25.37
N THR A 1191 36.05 -35.17 26.11
CA THR A 1191 37.15 -36.14 26.01
C THR A 1191 37.20 -36.80 24.61
N PRO A 1192 38.38 -36.84 23.98
CA PRO A 1192 38.56 -37.52 22.69
C PRO A 1192 38.65 -39.04 22.83
N PHE A 1193 38.96 -39.54 24.03
CA PHE A 1193 39.16 -40.96 24.31
C PHE A 1193 37.86 -41.76 24.16
N MET A 1194 37.96 -43.03 23.75
CA MET A 1194 36.83 -43.96 23.61
C MET A 1194 36.81 -44.93 24.79
N ASP A 1195 36.62 -44.39 25.99
CA ASP A 1195 36.61 -45.14 27.24
C ASP A 1195 35.48 -44.69 28.17
N ASN A 1196 35.43 -45.25 29.38
CA ASN A 1196 34.39 -44.98 30.38
C ASN A 1196 34.36 -43.53 30.89
N ARG A 1197 35.33 -42.70 30.50
CA ARG A 1197 35.38 -41.27 30.86
C ARG A 1197 34.64 -40.40 29.84
N ALA A 1198 34.34 -40.96 28.67
CA ALA A 1198 33.68 -40.28 27.56
C ALA A 1198 32.18 -40.55 27.57
N PHE A 1199 31.42 -39.64 28.18
CA PHE A 1199 29.98 -39.80 28.32
C PHE A 1199 29.28 -40.04 26.98
N LEU A 1200 29.61 -39.26 25.94
CA LEU A 1200 29.00 -39.44 24.62
C LEU A 1200 29.25 -40.85 24.03
N TYR A 1201 30.44 -41.41 24.26
CA TYR A 1201 30.82 -42.72 23.76
C TYR A 1201 30.25 -43.87 24.61
N SER A 1202 30.41 -43.81 25.93
CA SER A 1202 29.91 -44.85 26.85
C SER A 1202 28.39 -44.93 26.80
N ALA A 1203 27.71 -43.79 26.81
CA ALA A 1203 26.28 -43.75 26.85
C ALA A 1203 25.67 -43.99 25.44
N GLY A 1204 26.34 -43.60 24.35
CA GLY A 1204 26.00 -44.04 22.99
C GLY A 1204 26.14 -45.56 22.80
N THR A 1205 27.20 -46.17 23.31
CA THR A 1205 27.44 -47.64 23.25
C THR A 1205 26.38 -48.39 24.05
N LEU A 1206 26.00 -47.85 25.21
CA LEU A 1206 24.94 -48.39 26.03
C LEU A 1206 23.58 -48.34 25.31
N ILE A 1207 23.22 -47.21 24.72
CA ILE A 1207 22.00 -47.08 23.90
C ILE A 1207 22.01 -48.07 22.74
N GLY A 1208 23.16 -48.29 22.09
CA GLY A 1208 23.30 -49.30 21.05
C GLY A 1208 23.07 -50.74 21.53
N LEU A 1209 23.53 -51.08 22.74
CA LEU A 1209 23.24 -52.36 23.37
C LEU A 1209 21.75 -52.52 23.70
N PHE A 1210 21.09 -51.45 24.17
CA PHE A 1210 19.63 -51.46 24.36
C PHE A 1210 18.88 -51.64 23.05
N GLY A 1211 19.30 -50.97 21.98
CA GLY A 1211 18.77 -51.17 20.64
C GLY A 1211 18.91 -52.63 20.19
N ASP A 1212 20.08 -53.23 20.43
CA ASP A 1212 20.34 -54.64 20.11
C ASP A 1212 19.45 -55.62 20.89
N ILE A 1213 19.24 -55.38 22.19
CA ILE A 1213 18.34 -56.17 23.05
C ILE A 1213 16.89 -56.02 22.58
N TYR A 1214 16.47 -54.78 22.31
CA TYR A 1214 15.12 -54.43 21.90
C TYR A 1214 14.78 -54.93 20.49
N GLU A 1215 15.76 -55.02 19.59
CA GLU A 1215 15.64 -55.59 18.24
C GLU A 1215 15.59 -57.13 18.23
N LYS A 1216 16.53 -57.78 18.93
CA LYS A 1216 16.75 -59.23 18.79
C LYS A 1216 15.97 -60.07 19.80
N GLY A 1217 15.41 -59.48 20.85
CA GLY A 1217 14.62 -60.17 21.88
C GLY A 1217 15.39 -61.20 22.72
N ARG A 1218 16.64 -61.51 22.38
CA ARG A 1218 17.68 -62.24 23.12
C ARG A 1218 18.96 -62.21 22.27
N ARG A 1219 20.11 -61.90 22.89
CA ARG A 1219 21.42 -62.34 22.41
C ARG A 1219 22.15 -62.96 23.60
N PHE A 1220 22.48 -64.25 23.48
CA PHE A 1220 23.46 -64.89 24.34
C PHE A 1220 24.78 -64.14 24.16
N SER A 1221 25.33 -63.61 25.26
CA SER A 1221 26.70 -63.08 25.28
C SER A 1221 27.71 -64.22 25.09
N GLY A 1222 28.82 -63.91 24.42
CA GLY A 1222 29.98 -64.79 24.34
C GLY A 1222 30.64 -65.01 25.71
N GLU A 1223 31.59 -65.95 25.74
CA GLU A 1223 32.15 -66.67 26.91
C GLU A 1223 32.62 -65.83 28.12
N ASP A 1224 32.67 -64.50 28.06
CA ASP A 1224 33.22 -63.64 29.14
C ASP A 1224 32.22 -62.67 29.81
N ALA A 1225 30.91 -62.76 29.54
CA ALA A 1225 29.91 -61.94 30.25
C ALA A 1225 28.85 -62.80 30.96
N PHE A 1226 28.93 -62.87 32.29
CA PHE A 1226 28.03 -63.62 33.16
C PHE A 1226 26.74 -62.83 33.46
N PHE A 1227 25.61 -63.29 32.93
CA PHE A 1227 24.27 -63.03 33.50
C PHE A 1227 23.66 -64.36 33.94
N TYR A 1228 23.34 -64.48 35.24
CA TYR A 1228 22.66 -65.64 35.83
C TYR A 1228 21.15 -65.51 35.61
N ASP A 1229 20.54 -66.58 35.10
CA ASP A 1229 19.11 -66.75 34.81
C ASP A 1229 18.43 -67.56 35.93
N ASN A 1230 17.25 -67.11 36.38
CA ASN A 1230 16.37 -67.79 37.33
C ASN A 1230 15.00 -68.10 36.66
N TRP A 1231 14.95 -69.07 35.73
CA TRP A 1231 13.69 -69.63 35.22
C TRP A 1231 13.20 -70.84 36.06
N ASN A 1232 12.33 -70.61 37.04
CA ASN A 1232 11.43 -71.63 37.58
C ASN A 1232 9.96 -71.13 37.47
N ASP A 1233 9.08 -72.01 36.97
CA ASP A 1233 7.77 -71.76 36.35
C ASP A 1233 6.67 -71.06 37.18
N ASN A 1234 6.94 -70.54 38.38
CA ASN A 1234 5.90 -69.97 39.26
C ASN A 1234 6.24 -68.64 39.95
N GLN A 1235 7.15 -67.82 39.39
CA GLN A 1235 7.37 -66.44 39.85
C GLN A 1235 6.91 -65.42 38.80
N PRO A 1236 6.32 -64.27 39.21
CA PRO A 1236 5.81 -63.30 38.27
C PRO A 1236 6.96 -62.72 37.45
N THR A 1237 6.73 -62.61 36.15
CA THR A 1237 7.66 -62.19 35.11
C THR A 1237 8.40 -60.91 35.49
N SER A 1238 9.68 -61.01 35.85
CA SER A 1238 10.58 -59.87 35.81
C SER A 1238 10.64 -59.38 34.37
N THR A 1239 10.44 -58.07 34.18
CA THR A 1239 10.55 -57.48 32.85
C THR A 1239 12.04 -57.40 32.48
N TYR A 1240 12.37 -57.40 31.19
CA TYR A 1240 13.74 -57.24 30.66
C TYR A 1240 14.56 -56.12 31.34
N TRP A 1241 13.88 -55.16 31.98
CA TRP A 1241 14.43 -54.02 32.71
C TRP A 1241 15.00 -54.33 34.11
N ASP A 1242 14.57 -55.41 34.76
CA ASP A 1242 15.07 -55.78 36.10
C ASP A 1242 16.52 -56.32 36.05
N ASP A 1243 16.89 -57.04 34.99
CA ASP A 1243 18.26 -57.55 34.79
C ASP A 1243 19.25 -56.42 34.43
N LEU A 1244 18.77 -55.35 33.81
CA LEU A 1244 19.53 -54.13 33.52
C LEU A 1244 19.86 -53.32 34.79
N ASN A 1245 19.00 -53.40 35.80
CA ASN A 1245 19.20 -52.77 37.10
C ASN A 1245 20.35 -53.43 37.90
N ALA A 1246 20.67 -54.70 37.61
CA ALA A 1246 21.77 -55.43 38.24
C ALA A 1246 23.15 -55.05 37.67
N ILE A 1247 23.22 -54.57 36.42
CA ILE A 1247 24.48 -54.17 35.75
C ILE A 1247 24.95 -52.80 36.24
N PHE A 1248 24.04 -51.83 36.39
CA PHE A 1248 24.36 -50.45 36.74
C PHE A 1248 24.45 -50.19 38.25
N SER A 1249 24.23 -51.21 39.09
CA SER A 1249 24.27 -51.13 40.56
C SER A 1249 25.55 -51.66 41.20
N LEU A 1250 26.56 -52.09 40.41
CA LEU A 1250 27.84 -52.53 40.95
C LEU A 1250 28.92 -51.45 40.83
N ARG A 1251 29.19 -50.84 42.00
CA ARG A 1251 30.40 -50.14 42.45
C ARG A 1251 31.36 -49.52 41.44
#